data_AF-A0AAC8PXD4-F1
#
_entry.id   AF-A0AAC8PXD4-F1
#
_cell.length_a   1.000
_cell.length_b   1.000
_cell.length_c   1.000
_cell.angle_alpha   90.00
_cell.angle_beta   90.00
_cell.angle_gamma   90.00
#
_symmetry.space_group_name_H-M   'P 1'
#
loop_
_entity.id
_entity.type
_entity.pdbx_description
1 polymer ?
#
loop_
_entity_poly.entity_id
_entity_poly.type
_entity_poly.pdbx_seq_one_letter_code
_entity_poly.pdbx_strand_id
1 'polypeptide(L)'
;MLQLLGENNTVSTLKRYLSEIGNDFMWATRDAEFDIWQAQDYEYAYQLILTQKFESKPKIGVSKVGYTQQVLLSLHATLKKYFNAPNIHLLKQNDPMIVRSRMIAPEVYHRLLAIIDEQKDILNDHNKLLLKVIISLLYRTGMRINEVLGLKLSDFEYDSLSLNDFSVIVRSNEHRQIKSDDGTRRLSLSILLTEKEKAWLRKLFLMKYSQRSRYLFTLANHSLPIDYHGVEQVLRQVKYGGEAITAHSFRHHSISMMAMILRCDASFVGMFSDYSADQIKLIKTHFLGPARNISPNYWHALMSFAGHADLNTTFNSYIHTADLIASHQLSSADINMPIGLVMKLTGLRRENLNRGSPNAANFKDNTVNLRRKLSNKLNAIPITKKTHRQKQDDNPVPNTIDGQLVKNKGLFTKYSREAIYDLLAQLEEGKSLVESCGSSFDYDDACAIYTSALTLAIDEGKPHHKLIGKDRISKSDHPLIAPTPLHFQSDIALSHLCFENMDKLWQDKGGRKELLWFLETFYNKVSGSKSAIRFPFKDRKTVYRYLDIAQKIIPEKYWRININLNSVAEGVNAKEIEQFIAKETEGFRTRFPNTLVLNKHTDYSGYTLSIIRPTHKDKVNPQQKSSALMKFLGHWGLILTSLADKITQ
;
A
#
# COMPACT_ATOMS: atom_id res chain seq x y z
N MET A 1 11.83 21.15 9.35
CA MET A 1 12.68 22.28 9.77
C MET A 1 14.13 21.86 10.02
N LEU A 2 14.42 20.92 10.93
CA LEU A 2 15.79 20.45 11.21
C LEU A 2 16.52 19.85 9.98
N GLN A 3 15.79 19.12 9.11
CA GLN A 3 16.37 18.62 7.86
C GLN A 3 16.80 19.76 6.92
N LEU A 4 15.92 20.75 6.72
CA LEU A 4 16.19 21.86 5.80
C LEU A 4 17.39 22.71 6.27
N LEU A 5 17.64 22.81 7.59
CA LEU A 5 18.89 23.36 8.16
C LEU A 5 20.11 22.55 7.75
N GLY A 6 20.01 21.22 7.79
CA GLY A 6 21.07 20.29 7.36
C GLY A 6 21.36 20.32 5.85
N GLU A 7 20.49 20.95 5.05
CA GLU A 7 20.65 21.18 3.61
C GLU A 7 21.16 22.61 3.30
N ASN A 8 21.83 23.27 4.26
CA ASN A 8 22.38 24.64 4.17
C ASN A 8 21.34 25.77 3.98
N ASN A 9 20.07 25.57 4.32
CA ASN A 9 19.11 26.68 4.32
C ASN A 9 19.31 27.58 5.55
N THR A 10 19.25 28.89 5.34
CA THR A 10 19.32 29.88 6.42
C THR A 10 18.06 29.86 7.30
N VAL A 11 18.19 30.30 8.55
CA VAL A 11 17.04 30.48 9.47
C VAL A 11 15.98 31.42 8.88
N SER A 12 16.39 32.45 8.13
CA SER A 12 15.48 33.33 7.38
C SER A 12 14.67 32.59 6.31
N THR A 13 15.29 31.67 5.57
CA THR A 13 14.59 30.83 4.57
C THR A 13 13.53 29.97 5.25
N LEU A 14 13.85 29.40 6.42
CA LEU A 14 12.93 28.54 7.17
C LEU A 14 11.75 29.30 7.76
N LYS A 15 11.98 30.49 8.31
CA LYS A 15 10.90 31.40 8.71
C LYS A 15 10.00 31.73 7.52
N ARG A 16 10.60 32.00 6.35
CA ARG A 16 9.85 32.27 5.12
C ARG A 16 9.03 31.06 4.67
N TYR A 17 9.54 29.84 4.76
CA TYR A 17 8.79 28.61 4.43
C TYR A 17 7.63 28.38 5.38
N LEU A 18 7.87 28.55 6.69
CA LEU A 18 6.83 28.42 7.71
C LEU A 18 5.74 29.48 7.55
N SER A 19 6.10 30.74 7.28
CA SER A 19 5.12 31.80 6.97
C SER A 19 4.39 31.57 5.65
N GLU A 20 5.01 30.84 4.70
CA GLU A 20 4.42 30.57 3.40
C GLU A 20 3.35 29.48 3.48
N ILE A 21 3.57 28.36 4.16
CA ILE A 21 2.61 27.23 4.14
C ILE A 21 2.19 26.73 5.52
N GLY A 22 2.79 27.23 6.60
CA GLY A 22 2.63 26.65 7.94
C GLY A 22 1.20 26.65 8.43
N ASN A 23 0.53 27.80 8.42
CA ASN A 23 -0.87 27.90 8.85
C ASN A 23 -1.81 27.14 7.90
N ASP A 24 -1.60 27.25 6.60
CA ASP A 24 -2.46 26.62 5.59
C ASP A 24 -2.35 25.09 5.66
N PHE A 25 -1.13 24.56 5.84
CA PHE A 25 -0.88 23.14 6.03
C PHE A 25 -1.44 22.63 7.35
N MET A 26 -1.18 23.33 8.47
CA MET A 26 -1.76 22.97 9.77
C MET A 26 -3.29 22.99 9.76
N TRP A 27 -3.90 23.91 9.01
CA TRP A 27 -5.34 23.94 8.81
C TRP A 27 -5.81 22.76 7.95
N ALA A 28 -5.15 22.48 6.83
CA ALA A 28 -5.48 21.38 5.92
C ALA A 28 -5.27 19.98 6.55
N THR A 29 -4.39 19.87 7.55
CA THR A 29 -4.07 18.62 8.25
C THR A 29 -4.59 18.57 9.69
N ARG A 30 -5.34 19.58 10.15
CA ARG A 30 -5.71 19.77 11.57
C ARG A 30 -6.32 18.52 12.20
N ASP A 31 -7.18 17.85 11.45
CA ASP A 31 -7.99 16.72 11.91
C ASP A 31 -7.65 15.44 11.15
N ALA A 32 -6.41 15.30 10.68
CA ALA A 32 -5.99 14.19 9.84
C ALA A 32 -4.62 13.61 10.22
N GLU A 33 -4.60 12.30 10.41
CA GLU A 33 -3.39 11.47 10.44
C GLU A 33 -2.84 11.37 9.01
N PHE A 34 -1.88 12.24 8.68
CA PHE A 34 -1.32 12.32 7.33
C PHE A 34 -0.21 11.28 7.08
N ASP A 35 0.29 10.62 8.12
CA ASP A 35 1.24 9.51 8.03
C ASP A 35 0.66 8.29 7.27
N ILE A 36 -0.66 8.14 7.24
CA ILE A 36 -1.36 7.08 6.46
C ILE A 36 -1.91 7.56 5.11
N TRP A 37 -1.68 8.83 4.74
CA TRP A 37 -2.21 9.41 3.51
C TRP A 37 -1.62 8.77 2.25
N GLN A 38 -2.47 8.56 1.26
CA GLN A 38 -2.06 8.16 -0.08
C GLN A 38 -1.70 9.39 -0.91
N ALA A 39 -1.09 9.18 -2.09
CA ALA A 39 -0.58 10.28 -2.92
C ALA A 39 -1.66 11.33 -3.23
N GLN A 40 -2.88 10.87 -3.48
CA GLN A 40 -4.06 11.69 -3.78
C GLN A 40 -4.49 12.57 -2.60
N ASP A 41 -4.36 12.08 -1.35
CA ASP A 41 -4.73 12.84 -0.17
C ASP A 41 -3.78 14.03 0.04
N TYR A 42 -2.48 13.81 -0.20
CA TYR A 42 -1.46 14.86 -0.24
C TYR A 42 -1.69 15.84 -1.40
N GLU A 43 -1.90 15.32 -2.61
CA GLU A 43 -2.18 16.14 -3.81
C GLU A 43 -3.41 17.02 -3.59
N TYR A 44 -4.48 16.47 -3.01
CA TYR A 44 -5.69 17.22 -2.66
C TYR A 44 -5.41 18.30 -1.61
N ALA A 45 -4.74 17.96 -0.50
CA ALA A 45 -4.44 18.93 0.56
C ALA A 45 -3.59 20.09 0.03
N TYR A 46 -2.60 19.80 -0.80
CA TYR A 46 -1.75 20.79 -1.43
C TYR A 46 -2.49 21.63 -2.45
N GLN A 47 -3.36 21.03 -3.27
CA GLN A 47 -4.22 21.76 -4.19
C GLN A 47 -5.17 22.70 -3.44
N LEU A 48 -5.76 22.25 -2.33
CA LEU A 48 -6.64 23.07 -1.49
C LEU A 48 -5.92 24.30 -0.95
N ILE A 49 -4.68 24.13 -0.45
CA ILE A 49 -3.83 25.23 0.00
C ILE A 49 -3.59 26.23 -1.13
N LEU A 50 -3.24 25.74 -2.33
CA LEU A 50 -3.00 26.61 -3.49
C LEU A 50 -4.27 27.35 -3.92
N THR A 51 -5.41 26.66 -4.02
CA THR A 51 -6.71 27.23 -4.38
C THR A 51 -7.15 28.30 -3.40
N GLN A 52 -7.15 28.02 -2.09
CA GLN A 52 -7.56 28.99 -1.07
C GLN A 52 -6.72 30.26 -1.10
N LYS A 53 -5.42 30.09 -1.33
CA LYS A 53 -4.46 31.19 -1.29
C LYS A 53 -4.50 32.09 -2.52
N PHE A 54 -4.90 31.56 -3.68
CA PHE A 54 -4.74 32.24 -4.97
C PHE A 54 -6.00 32.38 -5.83
N GLU A 55 -7.04 31.55 -5.70
CA GLU A 55 -8.29 31.70 -6.48
C GLU A 55 -9.10 32.94 -6.07
N SER A 56 -8.99 33.38 -4.82
CA SER A 56 -9.66 34.60 -4.31
C SER A 56 -8.97 35.91 -4.71
N LYS A 57 -7.80 35.87 -5.38
CA LYS A 57 -6.97 37.04 -5.68
C LYS A 57 -6.43 37.01 -7.12
N PRO A 58 -7.26 37.31 -8.13
CA PRO A 58 -6.91 37.21 -9.56
C PRO A 58 -5.76 38.15 -10.02
N LYS A 59 -5.28 39.05 -9.16
CA LYS A 59 -4.13 39.95 -9.43
C LYS A 59 -2.77 39.42 -8.93
N ILE A 60 -2.71 38.25 -8.31
CA ILE A 60 -1.44 37.67 -7.84
C ILE A 60 -0.75 36.92 -8.97
N GLY A 61 0.44 37.38 -9.36
CA GLY A 61 1.20 36.82 -10.48
C GLY A 61 1.71 35.40 -10.27
N VAL A 62 1.92 34.71 -11.39
CA VAL A 62 2.38 33.30 -11.55
C VAL A 62 3.58 32.94 -10.66
N SER A 63 4.45 33.91 -10.37
CA SER A 63 5.65 33.73 -9.56
C SER A 63 5.37 33.38 -8.09
N LYS A 64 4.28 33.88 -7.50
CA LYS A 64 3.94 33.57 -6.09
C LYS A 64 3.37 32.16 -5.95
N VAL A 65 2.58 31.69 -6.91
CA VAL A 65 2.03 30.32 -6.91
C VAL A 65 3.15 29.28 -7.05
N GLY A 66 4.09 29.52 -7.96
CA GLY A 66 5.27 28.66 -8.12
C GLY A 66 6.12 28.55 -6.85
N TYR A 67 6.28 29.66 -6.10
CA TYR A 67 7.00 29.64 -4.83
C TYR A 67 6.28 28.79 -3.78
N THR A 68 4.97 28.98 -3.55
CA THR A 68 4.19 28.17 -2.59
C THR A 68 4.24 26.68 -2.96
N GLN A 69 4.12 26.34 -4.24
CA GLN A 69 4.23 24.96 -4.72
C GLN A 69 5.61 24.34 -4.41
N GLN A 70 6.69 25.11 -4.59
CA GLN A 70 8.04 24.66 -4.29
C GLN A 70 8.23 24.41 -2.78
N VAL A 71 7.62 25.24 -1.93
CA VAL A 71 7.65 25.03 -0.47
C VAL A 71 6.85 23.78 -0.08
N LEU A 72 5.67 23.54 -0.68
CA LEU A 72 4.89 22.30 -0.47
C LEU A 72 5.65 21.04 -0.90
N LEU A 73 6.34 21.07 -2.05
CA LEU A 73 7.22 19.97 -2.50
C LEU A 73 8.38 19.72 -1.52
N SER A 74 8.96 20.78 -0.97
CA SER A 74 10.06 20.68 0.00
C SER A 74 9.57 20.05 1.32
N LEU A 75 8.37 20.43 1.77
CA LEU A 75 7.71 19.77 2.90
C LEU A 75 7.45 18.30 2.59
N HIS A 76 6.88 17.99 1.43
CA HIS A 76 6.53 16.63 1.05
C HIS A 76 7.77 15.72 0.92
N ALA A 77 8.91 16.24 0.46
CA ALA A 77 10.17 15.51 0.46
C ALA A 77 10.60 15.11 1.89
N THR A 78 10.33 15.96 2.88
CA THR A 78 10.55 15.65 4.30
C THR A 78 9.59 14.55 4.78
N LEU A 79 8.31 14.63 4.40
CA LEU A 79 7.29 13.64 4.75
C LEU A 79 7.60 12.27 4.13
N LYS A 80 8.05 12.23 2.88
CA LYS A 80 8.49 11.00 2.22
C LYS A 80 9.69 10.37 2.91
N LYS A 81 10.61 11.19 3.42
CA LYS A 81 11.86 10.71 4.04
C LYS A 81 11.65 10.15 5.44
N TYR A 82 10.76 10.73 6.24
CA TYR A 82 10.62 10.38 7.66
C TYR A 82 9.27 9.78 8.04
N PHE A 83 8.24 9.93 7.20
CA PHE A 83 6.86 9.51 7.49
C PHE A 83 6.30 8.60 6.40
N ASN A 84 7.16 7.95 5.59
CA ASN A 84 6.77 7.03 4.51
C ASN A 84 5.71 7.58 3.52
N ALA A 85 5.63 8.90 3.37
CA ALA A 85 4.67 9.49 2.44
C ALA A 85 4.93 9.00 0.99
N PRO A 86 3.87 8.70 0.22
CA PRO A 86 3.99 8.18 -1.14
C PRO A 86 4.53 9.24 -2.10
N ASN A 87 5.02 8.82 -3.27
CA ASN A 87 5.38 9.77 -4.33
C ASN A 87 4.13 10.49 -4.85
N ILE A 88 4.19 11.82 -4.88
CA ILE A 88 3.14 12.66 -5.45
C ILE A 88 3.62 13.38 -6.71
N HIS A 89 2.66 13.84 -7.51
CA HIS A 89 2.89 14.79 -8.58
C HIS A 89 2.10 16.08 -8.30
N LEU A 90 2.79 17.13 -7.88
CA LEU A 90 2.17 18.45 -7.78
C LEU A 90 2.17 19.11 -9.15
N LEU A 91 0.97 19.34 -9.65
CA LEU A 91 0.69 19.98 -10.93
C LEU A 91 1.13 21.43 -10.90
N LYS A 92 1.84 21.88 -11.94
CA LYS A 92 2.09 23.32 -12.13
C LYS A 92 0.77 24.04 -12.36
N GLN A 93 0.76 25.36 -12.21
CA GLN A 93 -0.44 26.21 -12.34
C GLN A 93 -1.19 26.06 -13.69
N ASN A 94 -0.55 25.49 -14.72
CA ASN A 94 -1.12 25.17 -16.03
C ASN A 94 -1.19 23.67 -16.33
N ASP A 95 -0.75 22.80 -15.42
CA ASP A 95 -0.91 21.36 -15.61
C ASP A 95 -2.36 20.99 -15.27
N PRO A 96 -3.04 20.19 -16.11
CA PRO A 96 -4.42 19.77 -15.84
C PRO A 96 -4.49 18.98 -14.53
N MET A 97 -5.57 19.12 -13.77
CA MET A 97 -5.79 18.33 -12.56
C MET A 97 -5.84 16.83 -12.86
N ILE A 98 -4.72 16.11 -12.69
CA ILE A 98 -4.64 14.66 -12.87
C ILE A 98 -5.11 13.98 -11.58
N VAL A 99 -6.42 13.74 -11.48
CA VAL A 99 -6.96 12.80 -10.49
C VAL A 99 -6.83 11.39 -11.05
N ARG A 100 -6.14 10.50 -10.34
CA ARG A 100 -6.11 9.07 -10.71
C ARG A 100 -7.44 8.42 -10.34
N SER A 101 -8.45 8.68 -11.16
CA SER A 101 -9.76 8.08 -11.04
C SER A 101 -9.72 6.62 -11.45
N ARG A 102 -10.39 5.78 -10.68
CA ARG A 102 -10.54 4.37 -11.02
C ARG A 102 -11.99 3.95 -10.89
N MET A 103 -12.49 3.38 -11.98
CA MET A 103 -13.69 2.56 -11.97
C MET A 103 -13.25 1.11 -11.77
N ILE A 104 -13.81 0.46 -10.76
CA ILE A 104 -13.59 -0.95 -10.48
C ILE A 104 -14.68 -1.73 -11.22
N ALA A 105 -14.30 -2.57 -12.17
CA ALA A 105 -15.27 -3.40 -12.89
C ALA A 105 -15.83 -4.50 -11.97
N PRO A 106 -17.09 -4.96 -12.16
CA PRO A 106 -17.70 -5.99 -11.31
C PRO A 106 -16.87 -7.28 -11.22
N GLU A 107 -16.20 -7.67 -12.31
CA GLU A 107 -15.35 -8.86 -12.37
C GLU A 107 -14.16 -8.75 -11.41
N VAL A 108 -13.60 -7.54 -11.27
CA VAL A 108 -12.48 -7.25 -10.36
C VAL A 108 -12.94 -7.33 -8.91
N TYR A 109 -14.11 -6.76 -8.61
CA TYR A 109 -14.73 -6.86 -7.29
C TYR A 109 -15.01 -8.32 -6.91
N HIS A 110 -15.60 -9.11 -7.82
CA HIS A 110 -15.86 -10.52 -7.58
C HIS A 110 -14.57 -11.35 -7.45
N ARG A 111 -13.50 -11.01 -8.20
CA ARG A 111 -12.20 -11.68 -8.03
C ARG A 111 -11.60 -11.41 -6.66
N LEU A 112 -11.70 -10.19 -6.14
CA LEU A 112 -11.26 -9.87 -4.77
C LEU A 112 -12.01 -10.72 -3.73
N LEU A 113 -13.32 -10.86 -3.87
CA LEU A 113 -14.12 -11.71 -2.96
C LEU A 113 -13.74 -13.19 -3.08
N ALA A 114 -13.45 -13.67 -4.29
CA ALA A 114 -13.00 -15.05 -4.52
C ALA A 114 -11.64 -15.32 -3.88
N ILE A 115 -10.70 -14.38 -3.98
CA ILE A 115 -9.38 -14.49 -3.34
C ILE A 115 -9.54 -14.67 -1.83
N ILE A 116 -10.43 -13.93 -1.17
CA ILE A 116 -10.69 -14.08 0.27
C ILE A 116 -11.18 -15.51 0.59
N ASP A 117 -12.04 -16.07 -0.24
CA ASP A 117 -12.53 -17.45 -0.06
C ASP A 117 -11.43 -18.50 -0.24
N GLU A 118 -10.52 -18.27 -1.19
CA GLU A 118 -9.38 -19.14 -1.51
C GLU A 118 -8.34 -19.20 -0.35
N GLN A 119 -8.29 -18.20 0.55
CA GLN A 119 -7.37 -18.15 1.71
C GLN A 119 -7.77 -19.08 2.87
N LYS A 120 -7.98 -20.38 2.63
CA LYS A 120 -8.39 -21.36 3.66
C LYS A 120 -7.34 -21.64 4.73
N ASP A 121 -6.06 -21.56 4.37
CA ASP A 121 -4.95 -21.91 5.28
C ASP A 121 -4.51 -20.74 6.17
N ILE A 122 -4.97 -19.51 5.88
CA ILE A 122 -4.51 -18.27 6.53
C ILE A 122 -5.65 -17.56 7.25
N LEU A 123 -6.84 -17.52 6.66
CA LEU A 123 -7.99 -16.80 7.21
C LEU A 123 -9.06 -17.79 7.68
N ASN A 124 -9.47 -17.66 8.94
CA ASN A 124 -10.66 -18.36 9.43
C ASN A 124 -11.95 -17.77 8.83
N ASP A 125 -13.06 -18.51 8.94
CA ASP A 125 -14.34 -18.11 8.35
C ASP A 125 -14.87 -16.77 8.86
N HIS A 126 -14.57 -16.42 10.11
CA HIS A 126 -14.90 -15.13 10.70
C HIS A 126 -14.18 -13.98 9.98
N ASN A 127 -12.86 -14.08 9.83
CA ASN A 127 -12.04 -13.06 9.18
C ASN A 127 -12.38 -12.96 7.69
N LYS A 128 -12.72 -14.06 7.02
CA LYS A 128 -13.22 -14.05 5.64
C LYS A 128 -14.53 -13.29 5.52
N LEU A 129 -15.50 -13.58 6.40
CA LEU A 129 -16.78 -12.86 6.42
C LEU A 129 -16.57 -11.37 6.69
N LEU A 130 -15.71 -11.04 7.66
CA LEU A 130 -15.33 -9.68 8.02
C LEU A 130 -14.78 -8.92 6.79
N LEU A 131 -13.79 -9.46 6.09
CA LEU A 131 -13.17 -8.81 4.94
C LEU A 131 -14.14 -8.65 3.76
N LYS A 132 -14.98 -9.66 3.52
CA LYS A 132 -16.05 -9.57 2.50
C LYS A 132 -16.97 -8.40 2.78
N VAL A 133 -17.45 -8.25 4.02
CA VAL A 133 -18.34 -7.15 4.40
C VAL A 133 -17.61 -5.80 4.25
N ILE A 134 -16.35 -5.69 4.68
CA ILE A 134 -15.55 -4.46 4.50
C ILE A 134 -15.48 -4.06 3.03
N ILE A 135 -15.08 -4.99 2.15
CA ILE A 135 -14.91 -4.72 0.73
C ILE A 135 -16.25 -4.39 0.06
N SER A 136 -17.33 -5.09 0.43
CA SER A 136 -18.68 -4.75 -0.03
C SER A 136 -19.10 -3.34 0.40
N LEU A 137 -18.85 -2.94 1.65
CA LEU A 137 -19.16 -1.58 2.10
C LEU A 137 -18.34 -0.54 1.34
N LEU A 138 -17.03 -0.73 1.15
CA LEU A 138 -16.20 0.20 0.38
C LEU A 138 -16.72 0.34 -1.07
N TYR A 139 -17.07 -0.78 -1.71
CA TYR A 139 -17.55 -0.83 -3.09
C TYR A 139 -18.93 -0.17 -3.27
N ARG A 140 -19.87 -0.38 -2.35
CA ARG A 140 -21.25 0.12 -2.49
C ARG A 140 -21.48 1.52 -1.93
N THR A 141 -20.74 1.91 -0.90
CA THR A 141 -21.10 3.09 -0.08
C THR A 141 -20.16 4.28 -0.24
N GLY A 142 -18.96 4.07 -0.79
CA GLY A 142 -17.96 5.12 -0.94
C GLY A 142 -17.43 5.66 0.39
N MET A 143 -17.69 5.00 1.51
CA MET A 143 -17.09 5.34 2.81
C MET A 143 -15.56 5.33 2.73
N ARG A 144 -14.90 6.24 3.44
CA ARG A 144 -13.43 6.13 3.60
C ARG A 144 -13.11 4.92 4.46
N ILE A 145 -11.94 4.33 4.27
CA ILE A 145 -11.57 3.09 4.96
C ILE A 145 -11.70 3.18 6.48
N ASN A 146 -11.18 4.23 7.10
CA ASN A 146 -11.29 4.42 8.56
C ASN A 146 -12.74 4.66 9.01
N GLU A 147 -13.61 5.14 8.12
CA GLU A 147 -15.05 5.23 8.40
C GLU A 147 -15.67 3.85 8.51
N VAL A 148 -15.25 2.91 7.66
CA VAL A 148 -15.71 1.51 7.67
C VAL A 148 -15.14 0.79 8.89
N LEU A 149 -13.81 0.81 9.07
CA LEU A 149 -13.13 0.06 10.13
C LEU A 149 -13.59 0.51 11.53
N GLY A 150 -13.87 1.80 11.70
CA GLY A 150 -14.34 2.38 12.96
C GLY A 150 -15.83 2.21 13.27
N LEU A 151 -16.62 1.47 12.47
CA LEU A 151 -18.05 1.30 12.70
C LEU A 151 -18.34 0.55 14.00
N LYS A 152 -19.13 1.18 14.89
CA LYS A 152 -19.64 0.56 16.13
C LYS A 152 -20.98 -0.12 15.88
N LEU A 153 -21.34 -1.10 16.70
CA LEU A 153 -22.69 -1.68 16.63
C LEU A 153 -23.78 -0.63 16.91
N SER A 154 -23.48 0.35 17.77
CA SER A 154 -24.35 1.49 18.09
C SER A 154 -24.54 2.49 16.95
N ASP A 155 -23.80 2.35 15.85
CA ASP A 155 -23.95 3.21 14.67
C ASP A 155 -24.97 2.63 13.67
N PHE A 156 -25.48 1.42 13.90
CA PHE A 156 -26.48 0.78 13.06
C PHE A 156 -27.89 1.05 13.58
N GLU A 157 -28.74 1.50 12.66
CA GLU A 157 -30.18 1.50 12.83
C GLU A 157 -30.74 0.28 12.11
N TYR A 158 -31.53 -0.53 12.82
CA TYR A 158 -32.10 -1.75 12.26
C TYR A 158 -33.48 -2.02 12.82
N ASP A 159 -34.31 -2.70 12.02
CA ASP A 159 -35.57 -3.24 12.51
C ASP A 159 -35.30 -4.51 13.33
N SER A 160 -35.65 -4.47 14.62
CA SER A 160 -35.45 -5.58 15.55
C SER A 160 -36.28 -6.81 15.23
N LEU A 161 -37.34 -6.68 14.42
CA LEU A 161 -38.23 -7.80 14.07
C LEU A 161 -37.72 -8.57 12.84
N SER A 162 -37.35 -7.86 11.77
CA SER A 162 -36.97 -8.50 10.51
C SER A 162 -35.45 -8.57 10.26
N LEU A 163 -34.67 -7.66 10.87
CA LEU A 163 -33.25 -7.43 10.54
C LEU A 163 -33.01 -7.35 9.02
N ASN A 164 -34.00 -6.89 8.26
CA ASN A 164 -33.90 -6.73 6.81
C ASN A 164 -33.56 -5.28 6.44
N ASP A 165 -33.98 -4.32 7.27
CA ASP A 165 -33.60 -2.93 7.14
C ASP A 165 -32.39 -2.62 8.01
N PHE A 166 -31.30 -2.24 7.36
CA PHE A 166 -30.06 -1.76 7.98
C PHE A 166 -29.73 -0.40 7.40
N SER A 167 -29.58 0.59 8.26
CA SER A 167 -28.93 1.85 7.94
C SER A 167 -27.75 2.08 8.89
N VAL A 168 -26.76 2.82 8.44
CA VAL A 168 -25.59 3.17 9.26
C VAL A 168 -25.46 4.68 9.37
N ILE A 169 -25.25 5.17 10.58
CA ILE A 169 -24.93 6.56 10.88
C ILE A 169 -23.42 6.69 10.93
N VAL A 170 -22.88 7.31 9.89
CA VAL A 170 -21.46 7.54 9.70
C VAL A 170 -21.11 8.84 10.43
N ARG A 171 -20.62 8.75 11.68
CA ARG A 171 -20.30 9.90 12.57
C ARG A 171 -18.91 9.79 13.23
N SER A 172 -18.43 10.88 13.80
CA SER A 172 -17.16 10.91 14.55
C SER A 172 -17.27 10.05 15.82
N ASN A 173 -16.18 9.38 16.20
CA ASN A 173 -16.11 8.58 17.41
C ASN A 173 -14.67 8.53 17.96
N GLU A 174 -14.47 7.96 19.16
CA GLU A 174 -13.15 7.87 19.84
C GLU A 174 -12.00 7.32 18.97
N HIS A 175 -12.27 6.47 17.97
CA HIS A 175 -11.27 5.90 17.05
C HIS A 175 -11.37 6.47 15.63
N ARG A 176 -12.23 7.46 15.42
CA ARG A 176 -12.56 8.00 14.10
C ARG A 176 -12.89 9.48 14.22
N GLN A 177 -11.91 10.34 13.98
CA GLN A 177 -12.18 11.76 13.77
C GLN A 177 -12.72 11.97 12.36
N ILE A 178 -13.89 12.61 12.22
CA ILE A 178 -14.38 13.10 10.93
C ILE A 178 -13.85 14.52 10.72
N LYS A 179 -13.36 14.82 9.50
CA LYS A 179 -12.74 16.10 9.11
C LYS A 179 -13.61 17.36 9.36
N SER A 180 -14.93 17.22 9.52
CA SER A 180 -15.88 18.27 9.94
C SER A 180 -17.25 17.66 10.27
N ASP A 181 -18.12 18.39 10.98
CA ASP A 181 -19.49 17.95 11.29
C ASP A 181 -20.30 17.58 10.03
N ASP A 182 -19.99 18.19 8.87
CA ASP A 182 -20.60 17.92 7.56
C ASP A 182 -20.33 16.50 7.03
N GLY A 183 -19.38 15.77 7.60
CA GLY A 183 -19.13 14.38 7.24
C GLY A 183 -20.11 13.39 7.86
N THR A 184 -20.95 13.85 8.80
CA THR A 184 -21.99 13.02 9.43
C THR A 184 -23.11 12.72 8.44
N ARG A 185 -23.35 11.45 8.13
CA ARG A 185 -24.37 11.04 7.16
C ARG A 185 -25.02 9.70 7.49
N ARG A 186 -26.24 9.51 7.01
CA ARG A 186 -26.97 8.24 7.08
C ARG A 186 -26.90 7.53 5.73
N LEU A 187 -26.54 6.25 5.74
CA LEU A 187 -26.50 5.40 4.55
C LEU A 187 -27.40 4.19 4.74
N SER A 188 -28.40 4.03 3.87
CA SER A 188 -29.31 2.87 3.90
C SER A 188 -28.67 1.66 3.22
N LEU A 189 -28.04 0.81 4.02
CA LEU A 189 -27.34 -0.40 3.58
C LEU A 189 -28.31 -1.43 2.99
N SER A 190 -29.56 -1.50 3.47
CA SER A 190 -30.59 -2.40 2.90
C SER A 190 -30.95 -2.08 1.44
N ILE A 191 -30.73 -0.83 1.02
CA ILE A 191 -30.94 -0.34 -0.34
C ILE A 191 -29.66 -0.51 -1.19
N LEU A 192 -28.50 -0.19 -0.61
CA LEU A 192 -27.22 -0.17 -1.32
C LEU A 192 -26.58 -1.56 -1.50
N LEU A 193 -26.78 -2.50 -0.57
CA LEU A 193 -26.16 -3.83 -0.66
C LEU A 193 -27.03 -4.79 -1.48
N THR A 194 -26.40 -5.68 -2.25
CA THR A 194 -27.12 -6.82 -2.89
C THR A 194 -27.62 -7.81 -1.82
N GLU A 195 -28.58 -8.68 -2.16
CA GLU A 195 -29.10 -9.68 -1.21
C GLU A 195 -28.00 -10.54 -0.56
N LYS A 196 -27.00 -10.93 -1.35
CA LYS A 196 -25.85 -11.72 -0.89
C LYS A 196 -25.00 -10.94 0.12
N GLU A 197 -24.74 -9.66 -0.17
CA GLU A 197 -23.96 -8.77 0.69
C GLU A 197 -24.72 -8.44 1.99
N LYS A 198 -26.05 -8.25 1.90
CA LYS A 198 -26.92 -8.08 3.07
C LYS A 198 -26.89 -9.29 3.98
N ALA A 199 -26.96 -10.50 3.41
CA ALA A 199 -26.86 -11.72 4.19
C ALA A 199 -25.52 -11.82 4.95
N TRP A 200 -24.41 -11.42 4.32
CA TRP A 200 -23.10 -11.37 4.99
C TRP A 200 -23.05 -10.36 6.12
N LEU A 201 -23.52 -9.12 5.88
CA LEU A 201 -23.58 -8.08 6.90
C LEU A 201 -24.44 -8.52 8.08
N ARG A 202 -25.63 -9.07 7.82
CA ARG A 202 -26.55 -9.57 8.86
C ARG A 202 -25.90 -10.66 9.70
N LYS A 203 -25.22 -11.63 9.05
CA LYS A 203 -24.50 -12.70 9.75
C LYS A 203 -23.40 -12.13 10.66
N LEU A 204 -22.60 -11.19 10.15
CA LEU A 204 -21.52 -10.56 10.92
C LEU A 204 -22.08 -9.75 12.09
N PHE A 205 -23.11 -8.94 11.84
CA PHE A 205 -23.75 -8.08 12.83
C PHE A 205 -24.33 -8.90 13.99
N LEU A 206 -25.12 -9.94 13.69
CA LEU A 206 -25.72 -10.81 14.71
C LEU A 206 -24.68 -11.50 15.59
N MET A 207 -23.61 -12.00 14.97
CA MET A 207 -22.50 -12.60 15.69
C MET A 207 -21.79 -11.61 16.62
N LYS A 208 -21.57 -10.36 16.17
CA LYS A 208 -20.95 -9.32 17.00
C LYS A 208 -21.88 -8.82 18.09
N TYR A 209 -23.17 -8.76 17.81
CA TYR A 209 -24.20 -8.38 18.77
C TYR A 209 -24.30 -9.40 19.90
N SER A 210 -24.31 -10.70 19.60
CA SER A 210 -24.32 -11.76 20.63
C SER A 210 -23.05 -11.77 21.47
N GLN A 211 -21.90 -11.41 20.88
CA GLN A 211 -20.62 -11.23 21.57
C GLN A 211 -20.55 -9.94 22.42
N ARG A 212 -21.58 -9.09 22.40
CA ARG A 212 -21.58 -7.76 23.04
C ARG A 212 -20.38 -6.91 22.59
N SER A 213 -19.94 -7.07 21.34
CA SER A 213 -18.81 -6.32 20.80
C SER A 213 -19.15 -4.83 20.68
N ARG A 214 -18.18 -3.96 20.95
CA ARG A 214 -18.33 -2.52 20.70
C ARG A 214 -18.28 -2.19 19.20
N TYR A 215 -17.36 -2.84 18.48
CA TYR A 215 -17.08 -2.60 17.06
C TYR A 215 -17.57 -3.74 16.19
N LEU A 216 -17.97 -3.42 14.96
CA LEU A 216 -18.39 -4.43 13.99
C LEU A 216 -17.18 -5.20 13.41
N PHE A 217 -16.11 -4.49 13.05
CA PHE A 217 -14.96 -5.06 12.35
C PHE A 217 -13.80 -5.37 13.29
N THR A 218 -14.01 -6.32 14.20
CA THR A 218 -12.92 -6.91 15.00
C THR A 218 -12.61 -8.32 14.51
N LEU A 219 -11.32 -8.64 14.41
CA LEU A 219 -10.82 -9.98 14.10
C LEU A 219 -11.36 -11.02 15.11
N ALA A 220 -11.29 -12.30 14.78
CA ALA A 220 -11.74 -13.36 15.68
C ALA A 220 -10.97 -13.31 17.01
N ASN A 221 -11.68 -13.27 18.15
CA ASN A 221 -11.11 -13.15 19.50
C ASN A 221 -10.48 -11.79 19.87
N HIS A 222 -10.75 -10.74 19.11
CA HIS A 222 -10.26 -9.39 19.40
C HIS A 222 -11.39 -8.40 19.72
N SER A 223 -11.09 -7.40 20.56
CA SER A 223 -12.03 -6.35 20.98
C SER A 223 -11.82 -5.01 20.26
N LEU A 224 -10.66 -4.81 19.62
CA LEU A 224 -10.33 -3.61 18.87
C LEU A 224 -10.62 -3.76 17.36
N PRO A 225 -10.91 -2.66 16.65
CA PRO A 225 -11.04 -2.68 15.19
C PRO A 225 -9.79 -3.23 14.50
N ILE A 226 -9.99 -3.91 13.36
CA ILE A 226 -8.88 -4.28 12.47
C ILE A 226 -8.16 -3.02 11.96
N ASP A 227 -6.84 -3.13 11.80
CA ASP A 227 -6.03 -2.05 11.24
C ASP A 227 -6.19 -1.92 9.72
N TYR A 228 -5.72 -0.80 9.18
CA TYR A 228 -5.73 -0.54 7.74
C TYR A 228 -4.90 -1.58 6.97
N HIS A 229 -3.74 -1.97 7.51
CA HIS A 229 -2.78 -2.84 6.84
C HIS A 229 -3.35 -4.22 6.53
N GLY A 230 -4.14 -4.81 7.44
CA GLY A 230 -4.79 -6.10 7.22
C GLY A 230 -5.74 -6.10 6.02
N VAL A 231 -6.43 -4.98 5.77
CA VAL A 231 -7.28 -4.82 4.58
C VAL A 231 -6.45 -4.51 3.33
N GLU A 232 -5.46 -3.64 3.47
CA GLU A 232 -4.58 -3.22 2.38
C GLU A 232 -3.84 -4.40 1.73
N GLN A 233 -3.37 -5.37 2.54
CA GLN A 233 -2.72 -6.57 2.03
C GLN A 233 -3.60 -7.37 1.07
N VAL A 234 -4.89 -7.50 1.38
CA VAL A 234 -5.85 -8.20 0.51
C VAL A 234 -6.10 -7.41 -0.78
N LEU A 235 -6.23 -6.08 -0.68
CA LEU A 235 -6.43 -5.21 -1.85
C LEU A 235 -5.25 -5.24 -2.81
N ARG A 236 -4.02 -5.31 -2.29
CA ARG A 236 -2.78 -5.34 -3.08
C ARG A 236 -2.56 -6.65 -3.85
N GLN A 237 -3.29 -7.72 -3.51
CA GLN A 237 -3.21 -9.00 -4.23
C GLN A 237 -3.85 -8.94 -5.62
N VAL A 238 -4.68 -7.94 -5.90
CA VAL A 238 -5.28 -7.72 -7.23
C VAL A 238 -4.72 -6.45 -7.84
N LYS A 239 -4.08 -6.61 -9.01
CA LYS A 239 -3.68 -5.50 -9.86
C LYS A 239 -4.71 -5.34 -10.98
N TYR A 240 -5.09 -4.11 -11.27
CA TYR A 240 -6.00 -3.78 -12.36
C TYR A 240 -5.38 -2.64 -13.18
N GLY A 241 -5.16 -2.87 -14.48
CA GLY A 241 -4.45 -1.92 -15.34
C GLY A 241 -2.98 -1.72 -14.98
N GLY A 242 -2.32 -2.73 -14.40
CA GLY A 242 -0.89 -2.68 -14.02
C GLY A 242 -0.58 -2.11 -12.63
N GLU A 243 -1.58 -1.55 -11.93
CA GLU A 243 -1.40 -0.97 -10.59
C GLU A 243 -2.30 -1.66 -9.53
N ALA A 244 -1.85 -1.68 -8.29
CA ALA A 244 -2.61 -2.25 -7.16
C ALA A 244 -3.85 -1.41 -6.83
N ILE A 245 -4.98 -2.05 -6.50
CA ILE A 245 -6.20 -1.39 -6.06
C ILE A 245 -6.01 -0.90 -4.62
N THR A 246 -6.53 0.29 -4.30
CA THR A 246 -6.48 0.87 -2.95
C THR A 246 -7.88 1.12 -2.42
N ALA A 247 -8.03 1.32 -1.12
CA ALA A 247 -9.32 1.67 -0.53
C ALA A 247 -9.88 3.00 -1.09
N HIS A 248 -9.02 3.95 -1.49
CA HIS A 248 -9.45 5.19 -2.11
C HIS A 248 -10.00 4.97 -3.53
N SER A 249 -9.51 3.95 -4.25
CA SER A 249 -10.06 3.54 -5.55
C SER A 249 -11.54 3.13 -5.44
N PHE A 250 -11.94 2.46 -4.35
CA PHE A 250 -13.33 2.12 -4.10
C PHE A 250 -14.21 3.35 -3.87
N ARG A 251 -13.70 4.36 -3.15
CA ARG A 251 -14.42 5.61 -2.94
C ARG A 251 -14.70 6.33 -4.26
N HIS A 252 -13.70 6.47 -5.13
CA HIS A 252 -13.91 7.04 -6.47
C HIS A 252 -14.93 6.24 -7.28
N HIS A 253 -14.77 4.91 -7.32
CA HIS A 253 -15.70 4.04 -8.03
C HIS A 253 -17.13 4.22 -7.53
N SER A 254 -17.37 4.13 -6.22
CA SER A 254 -18.71 4.17 -5.64
C SER A 254 -19.41 5.51 -5.88
N ILE A 255 -18.72 6.64 -5.72
CA ILE A 255 -19.29 7.97 -5.98
C ILE A 255 -19.56 8.17 -7.47
N SER A 256 -18.64 7.76 -8.35
CA SER A 256 -18.83 7.81 -9.80
C SER A 256 -19.98 6.89 -10.26
N MET A 257 -20.13 5.72 -9.65
CA MET A 257 -21.22 4.78 -9.91
C MET A 257 -22.56 5.34 -9.45
N MET A 258 -22.61 5.93 -8.25
CA MET A 258 -23.80 6.59 -7.73
C MET A 258 -24.23 7.74 -8.65
N ALA A 259 -23.28 8.54 -9.15
CA ALA A 259 -23.59 9.59 -10.12
C ALA A 259 -24.27 9.03 -11.39
N MET A 260 -23.80 7.89 -11.91
CA MET A 260 -24.44 7.20 -13.04
C MET A 260 -25.81 6.63 -12.67
N ILE A 261 -25.97 5.98 -11.51
CA ILE A 261 -27.26 5.44 -11.04
C ILE A 261 -28.32 6.55 -10.97
N LEU A 262 -27.96 7.71 -10.43
CA LEU A 262 -28.89 8.83 -10.29
C LEU A 262 -29.26 9.47 -11.64
N ARG A 263 -28.42 9.35 -12.68
CA ARG A 263 -28.53 10.15 -13.91
C ARG A 263 -28.82 9.38 -15.19
N CYS A 264 -28.48 8.11 -15.23
CA CYS A 264 -28.68 7.24 -16.39
C CYS A 264 -29.87 6.30 -16.17
N ASP A 265 -30.28 5.62 -17.23
CA ASP A 265 -31.22 4.50 -17.13
C ASP A 265 -30.52 3.22 -16.65
N ALA A 266 -31.33 2.25 -16.22
CA ALA A 266 -30.82 1.00 -15.66
C ALA A 266 -30.02 0.16 -16.66
N SER A 267 -30.34 0.23 -17.95
CA SER A 267 -29.64 -0.54 -18.99
C SER A 267 -28.21 -0.04 -19.18
N PHE A 268 -28.02 1.29 -19.15
CA PHE A 268 -26.70 1.90 -19.26
C PHE A 268 -25.85 1.65 -18.03
N VAL A 269 -26.43 1.80 -16.83
CA VAL A 269 -25.74 1.53 -15.56
C VAL A 269 -25.33 0.06 -15.45
N GLY A 270 -26.17 -0.86 -15.92
CA GLY A 270 -25.90 -2.29 -15.91
C GLY A 270 -24.66 -2.72 -16.73
N MET A 271 -24.15 -1.86 -17.63
CA MET A 271 -22.88 -2.13 -18.32
C MET A 271 -21.64 -1.96 -17.42
N PHE A 272 -21.78 -1.27 -16.28
CA PHE A 272 -20.68 -0.96 -15.37
C PHE A 272 -20.88 -1.51 -13.95
N SER A 273 -22.03 -2.12 -13.68
CA SER A 273 -22.49 -2.52 -12.35
C SER A 273 -23.12 -3.91 -12.39
N ASP A 274 -22.97 -4.65 -11.29
CA ASP A 274 -23.64 -5.92 -11.02
C ASP A 274 -25.01 -5.77 -10.34
N TYR A 275 -25.53 -4.53 -10.20
CA TYR A 275 -26.90 -4.32 -9.74
C TYR A 275 -27.93 -4.73 -10.78
N SER A 276 -29.04 -5.33 -10.33
CA SER A 276 -30.21 -5.55 -11.18
C SER A 276 -30.92 -4.23 -11.52
N ALA A 277 -31.72 -4.24 -12.59
CA ALA A 277 -32.50 -3.07 -12.98
C ALA A 277 -33.47 -2.61 -11.86
N ASP A 278 -34.07 -3.55 -11.14
CA ASP A 278 -34.94 -3.27 -9.99
C ASP A 278 -34.18 -2.63 -8.83
N GLN A 279 -32.97 -3.11 -8.55
CA GLN A 279 -32.12 -2.53 -7.52
C GLN A 279 -31.67 -1.12 -7.89
N ILE A 280 -31.30 -0.88 -9.14
CA ILE A 280 -30.96 0.47 -9.64
C ILE A 280 -32.17 1.41 -9.46
N LYS A 281 -33.37 0.96 -9.84
CA LYS A 281 -34.61 1.73 -9.67
C LYS A 281 -34.92 2.01 -8.19
N LEU A 282 -34.72 1.03 -7.32
CA LEU A 282 -34.90 1.16 -5.88
C LEU A 282 -33.95 2.21 -5.30
N ILE A 283 -32.64 2.11 -5.60
CA ILE A 283 -31.63 3.08 -5.16
C ILE A 283 -32.02 4.48 -5.66
N LYS A 284 -32.34 4.62 -6.95
CA LYS A 284 -32.71 5.91 -7.54
C LYS A 284 -33.94 6.52 -6.86
N THR A 285 -34.96 5.70 -6.57
CA THR A 285 -36.19 6.13 -5.88
C THR A 285 -35.90 6.54 -4.43
N HIS A 286 -35.02 5.82 -3.73
CA HIS A 286 -34.62 6.16 -2.36
C HIS A 286 -33.95 7.54 -2.29
N PHE A 287 -33.05 7.86 -3.22
CA PHE A 287 -32.31 9.14 -3.19
C PHE A 287 -33.07 10.32 -3.82
N LEU A 288 -33.93 10.09 -4.82
CA LEU A 288 -34.63 11.17 -5.55
C LEU A 288 -36.11 11.29 -5.21
N GLY A 289 -36.67 10.32 -4.49
CA GLY A 289 -38.10 10.20 -4.22
C GLY A 289 -38.90 9.59 -5.40
N PRO A 290 -40.17 9.20 -5.16
CA PRO A 290 -41.01 8.52 -6.15
C PRO A 290 -41.55 9.43 -7.27
N ALA A 291 -41.52 10.76 -7.07
CA ALA A 291 -42.30 11.69 -7.88
C ALA A 291 -41.55 12.37 -9.04
N ARG A 292 -40.23 12.17 -9.21
CA ARG A 292 -39.45 12.87 -10.25
C ARG A 292 -38.39 11.98 -10.91
N ASN A 293 -38.60 11.64 -12.19
CA ASN A 293 -37.57 11.04 -13.06
C ASN A 293 -36.39 12.01 -13.32
N ILE A 294 -36.61 13.31 -13.13
CA ILE A 294 -35.61 14.38 -13.25
C ILE A 294 -35.77 15.29 -12.02
N SER A 295 -34.94 15.11 -11.01
CA SER A 295 -34.87 16.00 -9.84
C SER A 295 -33.65 16.91 -9.97
N PRO A 296 -33.76 18.24 -9.78
CA PRO A 296 -32.59 19.12 -9.71
C PRO A 296 -31.72 18.84 -8.48
N ASN A 297 -32.23 18.10 -7.49
CA ASN A 297 -31.54 17.80 -6.23
C ASN A 297 -30.55 16.64 -6.32
N TYR A 298 -30.34 16.05 -7.49
CA TYR A 298 -29.46 14.89 -7.67
C TYR A 298 -28.02 15.14 -7.23
N TRP A 299 -27.46 16.33 -7.52
CA TRP A 299 -26.12 16.69 -7.07
C TRP A 299 -26.05 16.84 -5.57
N HIS A 300 -27.10 17.38 -4.94
CA HIS A 300 -27.21 17.44 -3.49
C HIS A 300 -27.32 16.04 -2.88
N ALA A 301 -28.12 15.15 -3.47
CA ALA A 301 -28.21 13.76 -3.04
C ALA A 301 -26.84 13.05 -3.13
N LEU A 302 -26.09 13.27 -4.21
CA LEU A 302 -24.74 12.73 -4.39
C LEU A 302 -23.74 13.33 -3.38
N MET A 303 -23.82 14.64 -3.12
CA MET A 303 -22.99 15.33 -2.13
C MET A 303 -23.24 14.77 -0.72
N SER A 304 -24.50 14.59 -0.34
CA SER A 304 -24.89 13.98 0.93
C SER A 304 -24.44 12.53 1.04
N PHE A 305 -24.55 11.76 -0.05
CA PHE A 305 -24.01 10.39 -0.11
C PHE A 305 -22.49 10.36 0.11
N ALA A 306 -21.75 11.28 -0.51
CA ALA A 306 -20.31 11.37 -0.40
C ALA A 306 -19.83 11.92 0.96
N GLY A 307 -20.68 12.68 1.67
CA GLY A 307 -20.32 13.40 2.90
C GLY A 307 -19.33 14.53 2.60
N HIS A 308 -19.62 15.35 1.60
CA HIS A 308 -18.84 16.54 1.26
C HIS A 308 -19.56 17.82 1.69
N ALA A 309 -18.80 18.81 2.13
CA ALA A 309 -19.32 20.12 2.52
C ALA A 309 -19.86 20.91 1.32
N ASP A 310 -19.33 20.66 0.11
CA ASP A 310 -19.71 21.40 -1.09
C ASP A 310 -19.62 20.55 -2.38
N LEU A 311 -20.25 21.07 -3.44
CA LEU A 311 -20.27 20.44 -4.75
C LEU A 311 -18.94 20.51 -5.48
N ASN A 312 -18.14 21.57 -5.30
CA ASN A 312 -16.83 21.69 -5.97
C ASN A 312 -15.93 20.52 -5.57
N THR A 313 -15.91 20.14 -4.29
CA THR A 313 -15.18 18.96 -3.81
C THR A 313 -15.65 17.68 -4.51
N THR A 314 -16.97 17.52 -4.71
CA THR A 314 -17.56 16.36 -5.37
C THR A 314 -17.17 16.28 -6.86
N PHE A 315 -17.31 17.39 -7.59
CA PHE A 315 -17.00 17.46 -9.02
C PHE A 315 -15.51 17.39 -9.32
N ASN A 316 -14.69 18.12 -8.57
CA ASN A 316 -13.24 18.18 -8.79
C ASN A 316 -12.60 16.83 -8.47
N SER A 317 -13.04 16.15 -7.42
CA SER A 317 -12.31 14.98 -6.91
C SER A 317 -12.94 13.64 -7.30
N TYR A 318 -14.25 13.53 -7.57
CA TYR A 318 -14.91 12.21 -7.60
C TYR A 318 -15.85 11.92 -8.78
N ILE A 319 -16.32 12.91 -9.54
CA ILE A 319 -17.20 12.65 -10.69
C ILE A 319 -16.36 12.48 -11.96
N HIS A 320 -15.91 11.25 -12.18
CA HIS A 320 -15.07 10.89 -13.34
C HIS A 320 -15.87 10.26 -14.50
N THR A 321 -17.20 10.24 -14.38
CA THR A 321 -18.14 9.66 -15.34
C THR A 321 -19.05 10.72 -15.96
N ALA A 322 -18.72 12.01 -15.81
CA ALA A 322 -19.54 13.12 -16.29
C ALA A 322 -19.76 13.10 -17.81
N ASP A 323 -18.73 12.70 -18.56
CA ASP A 323 -18.76 12.50 -20.01
C ASP A 323 -19.66 11.33 -20.42
N LEU A 324 -19.59 10.20 -19.71
CA LEU A 324 -20.48 9.05 -19.90
C LEU A 324 -21.94 9.41 -19.62
N ILE A 325 -22.18 10.12 -18.52
CA ILE A 325 -23.52 10.61 -18.15
C ILE A 325 -24.04 11.57 -19.22
N ALA A 326 -23.23 12.55 -19.64
CA ALA A 326 -23.62 13.51 -20.66
C ALA A 326 -23.92 12.83 -22.00
N SER A 327 -23.06 11.91 -22.42
CA SER A 327 -23.23 11.12 -23.64
C SER A 327 -24.54 10.33 -23.61
N HIS A 328 -24.79 9.60 -22.52
CA HIS A 328 -26.03 8.85 -22.34
C HIS A 328 -27.25 9.76 -22.36
N GLN A 329 -27.26 10.84 -21.59
CA GLN A 329 -28.40 11.76 -21.51
C GLN A 329 -28.69 12.45 -22.84
N LEU A 330 -27.65 12.86 -23.57
CA LEU A 330 -27.80 13.42 -24.92
C LEU A 330 -28.30 12.36 -25.91
N SER A 331 -27.87 11.11 -25.76
CA SER A 331 -28.34 9.99 -26.57
C SER A 331 -29.80 9.64 -26.29
N SER A 332 -30.32 9.89 -25.09
CA SER A 332 -31.71 9.58 -24.71
C SER A 332 -32.65 10.79 -24.83
N ALA A 333 -32.12 12.00 -25.01
CA ALA A 333 -32.91 13.22 -25.11
C ALA A 333 -33.66 13.30 -26.45
N ASP A 334 -34.97 13.56 -26.41
CA ASP A 334 -35.75 13.92 -27.60
C ASP A 334 -36.17 15.39 -27.55
N ILE A 335 -35.24 16.26 -27.91
CA ILE A 335 -35.44 17.72 -27.84
C ILE A 335 -35.74 18.25 -29.23
N ASN A 336 -37.01 18.58 -29.45
CA ASN A 336 -37.47 19.27 -30.64
C ASN A 336 -37.64 20.76 -30.31
N MET A 337 -36.92 21.63 -31.02
CA MET A 337 -37.00 23.09 -30.85
C MET A 337 -37.46 23.79 -32.13
N PRO A 338 -38.17 24.92 -32.04
CA PRO A 338 -38.50 25.73 -33.20
C PRO A 338 -37.25 26.15 -33.96
N ILE A 339 -37.28 26.07 -35.30
CA ILE A 339 -36.15 26.43 -36.17
C ILE A 339 -35.61 27.83 -35.86
N GLY A 340 -36.49 28.82 -35.70
CA GLY A 340 -36.09 30.20 -35.42
C GLY A 340 -35.33 30.35 -34.09
N LEU A 341 -35.68 29.55 -33.08
CA LEU A 341 -34.98 29.56 -31.80
C LEU A 341 -33.59 28.94 -31.93
N VAL A 342 -33.47 27.80 -32.61
CA VAL A 342 -32.17 27.14 -32.86
C VAL A 342 -31.24 28.06 -33.66
N MET A 343 -31.76 28.75 -34.67
CA MET A 343 -30.98 29.73 -35.44
C MET A 343 -30.46 30.87 -34.56
N LYS A 344 -31.29 31.41 -33.66
CA LYS A 344 -30.88 32.46 -32.70
C LYS A 344 -29.83 31.96 -31.70
N LEU A 345 -29.99 30.74 -31.16
CA LEU A 345 -29.09 30.18 -30.16
C LEU A 345 -27.73 29.74 -30.73
N THR A 346 -27.71 29.27 -31.98
CA THR A 346 -26.52 28.64 -32.58
C THR A 346 -25.82 29.50 -33.64
N GLY A 347 -26.48 30.56 -34.14
CA GLY A 347 -26.01 31.35 -35.28
C GLY A 347 -26.05 30.61 -36.63
N LEU A 348 -26.59 29.40 -36.67
CA LEU A 348 -26.70 28.63 -37.92
C LEU A 348 -27.76 29.23 -38.85
N ARG A 349 -27.46 29.31 -40.14
CA ARG A 349 -28.45 29.63 -41.17
C ARG A 349 -29.40 28.45 -41.41
N ARG A 350 -30.64 28.74 -41.82
CA ARG A 350 -31.71 27.75 -42.06
C ARG A 350 -31.28 26.59 -42.97
N GLU A 351 -30.56 26.91 -44.04
CA GLU A 351 -29.99 25.95 -45.00
C GLU A 351 -28.95 24.98 -44.40
N ASN A 352 -28.28 25.39 -43.32
CA ASN A 352 -27.23 24.60 -42.66
C ASN A 352 -27.76 23.68 -41.54
N LEU A 353 -29.07 23.71 -41.27
CA LEU A 353 -29.66 22.93 -40.18
C LEU A 353 -29.61 21.42 -40.44
N ASN A 354 -29.63 20.98 -41.69
CA ASN A 354 -29.42 19.56 -42.06
C ASN A 354 -27.98 19.21 -42.44
N ARG A 355 -27.07 20.19 -42.48
CA ARG A 355 -25.66 19.96 -42.83
C ARG A 355 -24.98 19.08 -41.77
N GLY A 356 -24.38 17.97 -42.22
CA GLY A 356 -23.74 16.98 -41.35
C GLY A 356 -24.71 16.11 -40.54
N SER A 357 -26.03 16.37 -40.59
CA SER A 357 -27.08 15.62 -39.90
C SER A 357 -28.35 15.60 -40.75
N PRO A 358 -28.44 14.68 -41.74
CA PRO A 358 -29.63 14.55 -42.56
C PRO A 358 -30.88 14.36 -41.69
N ASN A 359 -31.98 15.02 -42.06
CA ASN A 359 -33.28 14.93 -41.37
C ASN A 359 -33.27 15.37 -39.88
N ALA A 360 -32.33 16.25 -39.49
CA ALA A 360 -32.35 16.87 -38.16
C ALA A 360 -33.39 17.98 -38.07
N ALA A 361 -33.57 18.78 -39.12
CA ALA A 361 -34.60 19.80 -39.26
C ALA A 361 -35.78 19.28 -40.09
N ASN A 362 -36.97 19.38 -39.52
CA ASN A 362 -38.23 19.18 -40.20
C ASN A 362 -38.83 20.56 -40.53
N PHE A 363 -38.72 20.94 -41.80
CA PHE A 363 -39.20 22.25 -42.27
C PHE A 363 -40.72 22.34 -42.37
N LYS A 364 -41.43 21.20 -42.45
CA LYS A 364 -42.91 21.17 -42.45
C LYS A 364 -43.44 21.49 -41.05
N ASP A 365 -42.87 20.85 -40.03
CA ASP A 365 -43.28 21.03 -38.64
C ASP A 365 -42.56 22.21 -37.96
N ASN A 366 -41.71 22.93 -38.70
CA ASN A 366 -40.89 24.05 -38.25
C ASN A 366 -40.02 23.75 -37.00
N THR A 367 -39.54 22.51 -36.87
CA THR A 367 -38.75 22.04 -35.73
C THR A 367 -37.38 21.51 -36.15
N VAL A 368 -36.45 21.50 -35.19
CA VAL A 368 -35.16 20.82 -35.28
C VAL A 368 -35.05 19.85 -34.12
N ASN A 369 -34.78 18.59 -34.43
CA ASN A 369 -34.40 17.58 -33.46
C ASN A 369 -32.92 17.76 -33.12
N LEU A 370 -32.65 18.30 -31.93
CA LEU A 370 -31.29 18.61 -31.50
C LEU A 370 -30.44 17.37 -31.27
N ARG A 371 -31.05 16.24 -30.89
CA ARG A 371 -30.32 14.97 -30.73
C ARG A 371 -29.70 14.55 -32.05
N ARG A 372 -30.45 14.51 -33.15
CA ARG A 372 -29.90 14.20 -34.49
C ARG A 372 -28.84 15.20 -34.94
N LYS A 373 -28.99 16.47 -34.55
CA LYS A 373 -28.02 17.51 -34.87
C LYS A 373 -26.71 17.38 -34.09
N LEU A 374 -26.77 16.90 -32.85
CA LEU A 374 -25.61 16.74 -31.95
C LEU A 374 -24.97 15.35 -32.06
N SER A 375 -25.73 14.29 -32.35
CA SER A 375 -25.26 12.91 -32.45
C SER A 375 -24.13 12.74 -33.46
N ASN A 376 -24.20 13.46 -34.59
CA ASN A 376 -23.16 13.36 -35.62
C ASN A 376 -21.89 14.13 -35.25
N LYS A 377 -21.95 15.09 -34.32
CA LYS A 377 -20.75 15.70 -33.72
C LYS A 377 -20.13 14.83 -32.64
N LEU A 378 -20.95 14.09 -31.88
CA LEU A 378 -20.49 13.14 -30.85
C LEU A 378 -19.84 11.90 -31.48
N ASN A 379 -20.42 11.37 -32.57
CA ASN A 379 -19.84 10.27 -33.35
C ASN A 379 -18.60 10.70 -34.17
N ALA A 380 -18.38 12.01 -34.35
CA ALA A 380 -17.23 12.58 -35.04
C ALA A 380 -16.05 12.89 -34.11
N ILE A 381 -16.16 12.63 -32.80
CA ILE A 381 -14.97 12.41 -31.99
C ILE A 381 -14.45 11.07 -32.50
N PRO A 382 -13.37 11.02 -33.29
CA PRO A 382 -12.75 9.75 -33.48
C PRO A 382 -12.37 9.34 -32.07
N ILE A 383 -12.79 8.17 -31.62
CA ILE A 383 -11.89 7.36 -30.82
C ILE A 383 -10.69 7.20 -31.74
N THR A 384 -9.83 8.22 -31.77
CA THR A 384 -8.47 8.05 -32.15
C THR A 384 -8.08 7.01 -31.13
N LYS A 385 -7.96 5.78 -31.60
CA LYS A 385 -6.86 4.96 -31.19
C LYS A 385 -5.63 5.84 -31.39
N LYS A 386 -5.39 6.79 -30.47
CA LYS A 386 -4.06 7.03 -29.97
C LYS A 386 -3.73 5.68 -29.37
N THR A 387 -3.30 4.77 -30.24
CA THR A 387 -2.05 4.11 -30.03
C THR A 387 -1.12 5.20 -29.51
N HIS A 388 -1.11 5.36 -28.19
CA HIS A 388 0.17 5.46 -27.53
C HIS A 388 0.95 4.34 -28.19
N ARG A 389 1.80 4.70 -29.16
CA ARG A 389 3.01 3.95 -29.40
C ARG A 389 3.70 3.96 -28.05
N GLN A 390 3.28 3.04 -27.17
CA GLN A 390 4.22 2.34 -26.33
C GLN A 390 5.32 2.00 -27.32
N LYS A 391 6.49 2.60 -27.12
CA LYS A 391 7.68 1.94 -27.62
C LYS A 391 7.52 0.50 -27.16
N GLN A 392 7.40 -0.41 -28.12
CA GLN A 392 7.65 -1.82 -27.87
C GLN A 392 9.04 -1.87 -27.26
N ASP A 393 9.11 -1.83 -25.93
CA ASP A 393 10.00 -2.76 -25.27
C ASP A 393 9.35 -4.12 -25.55
N ASP A 394 10.05 -4.97 -26.30
CA ASP A 394 9.64 -6.28 -26.78
C ASP A 394 9.41 -7.32 -25.66
N ASN A 395 8.94 -6.88 -24.49
CA ASN A 395 8.47 -7.76 -23.44
C ASN A 395 6.94 -7.74 -23.44
N PRO A 396 6.27 -8.89 -23.71
CA PRO A 396 4.83 -8.96 -23.65
C PRO A 396 4.38 -8.64 -22.22
N VAL A 397 3.69 -7.51 -22.02
CA VAL A 397 2.92 -7.27 -20.80
C VAL A 397 1.68 -8.14 -20.91
N PRO A 398 1.52 -9.18 -20.08
CA PRO A 398 0.36 -10.03 -20.19
C PRO A 398 -0.86 -9.29 -19.62
N ASN A 399 -1.93 -9.21 -20.42
CA ASN A 399 -3.29 -8.84 -19.99
C ASN A 399 -3.93 -9.99 -19.19
N THR A 400 -3.17 -10.59 -18.29
CA THR A 400 -3.62 -11.64 -17.40
C THR A 400 -4.12 -11.01 -16.10
N ILE A 401 -5.33 -11.39 -15.70
CA ILE A 401 -5.73 -11.39 -14.30
C ILE A 401 -4.86 -12.47 -13.62
N ASP A 402 -3.57 -12.22 -13.47
CA ASP A 402 -2.63 -13.12 -12.79
C ASP A 402 -2.81 -12.96 -11.28
N GLY A 403 -3.94 -13.47 -10.80
CA GLY A 403 -4.04 -13.98 -9.43
C GLY A 403 -3.33 -15.34 -9.36
N GLN A 404 -2.04 -15.40 -9.69
CA GLN A 404 -1.23 -16.54 -9.29
C GLN A 404 -0.94 -16.39 -7.80
N LEU A 405 -1.59 -17.26 -7.03
CA LEU A 405 -1.28 -17.57 -5.64
C LEU A 405 0.23 -17.77 -5.50
N VAL A 406 0.93 -16.80 -4.89
CA VAL A 406 2.13 -17.16 -4.16
C VAL A 406 1.63 -17.95 -2.94
N LYS A 407 1.53 -19.28 -3.08
CA LYS A 407 1.40 -20.21 -1.96
C LYS A 407 2.67 -20.08 -1.12
N ASN A 408 2.71 -19.08 -0.25
CA ASN A 408 3.89 -18.79 0.55
C ASN A 408 3.83 -19.62 1.84
N LYS A 409 4.24 -20.89 1.76
CA LYS A 409 4.67 -21.70 2.93
C LYS A 409 6.13 -21.36 3.29
N GLY A 410 6.45 -20.07 3.37
CA GLY A 410 7.82 -19.58 3.59
C GLY A 410 8.17 -19.51 5.08
N LEU A 411 9.46 -19.39 5.37
CA LEU A 411 9.99 -19.20 6.73
C LEU A 411 9.43 -17.93 7.39
N PHE A 412 9.00 -16.94 6.60
CA PHE A 412 8.58 -15.61 7.07
C PHE A 412 7.08 -15.31 6.84
N THR A 413 6.20 -16.30 6.68
CA THR A 413 4.87 -16.06 6.06
C THR A 413 3.67 -16.06 7.00
N LYS A 414 3.80 -16.51 8.25
CA LYS A 414 2.67 -16.48 9.21
C LYS A 414 2.47 -15.11 9.85
N TYR A 415 3.56 -14.41 10.18
CA TYR A 415 3.54 -13.07 10.76
C TYR A 415 4.49 -12.15 10.00
N SER A 416 4.13 -10.87 9.89
CA SER A 416 5.03 -9.88 9.30
C SER A 416 6.27 -9.71 10.19
N ARG A 417 7.40 -9.36 9.58
CA ARG A 417 8.64 -9.08 10.33
C ARG A 417 8.47 -7.89 11.25
N GLU A 418 7.65 -6.93 10.85
CA GLU A 418 7.32 -5.75 11.65
C GLU A 418 6.58 -6.17 12.92
N ALA A 419 5.57 -7.03 12.82
CA ALA A 419 4.85 -7.54 13.99
C ALA A 419 5.77 -8.34 14.92
N ILE A 420 6.67 -9.18 14.37
CA ILE A 420 7.59 -9.99 15.18
C ILE A 420 8.60 -9.09 15.89
N TYR A 421 9.08 -8.05 15.20
CA TYR A 421 9.96 -7.06 15.81
C TYR A 421 9.26 -6.31 16.94
N ASP A 422 8.02 -5.86 16.72
CA ASP A 422 7.24 -5.13 17.73
C ASP A 422 6.94 -5.99 18.96
N LEU A 423 6.63 -7.28 18.78
CA LEU A 423 6.49 -8.25 19.87
C LEU A 423 7.76 -8.29 20.74
N LEU A 424 8.92 -8.49 20.10
CA LEU A 424 10.20 -8.58 20.80
C LEU A 424 10.60 -7.26 21.45
N ALA A 425 10.37 -6.13 20.79
CA ALA A 425 10.66 -4.80 21.32
C ALA A 425 9.80 -4.45 22.54
N GLN A 426 8.52 -4.84 22.54
CA GLN A 426 7.62 -4.64 23.68
C GLN A 426 8.03 -5.46 24.90
N LEU A 427 8.47 -6.71 24.69
CA LEU A 427 9.04 -7.55 25.74
C LEU A 427 10.30 -6.93 26.35
N GLU A 428 11.20 -6.40 25.52
CA GLU A 428 12.39 -5.67 25.98
C GLU A 428 12.07 -4.39 26.77
N GLU A 429 10.90 -3.79 26.53
CA GLU A 429 10.39 -2.64 27.30
C GLU A 429 9.76 -3.05 28.63
N GLY A 430 9.75 -4.34 28.97
CA GLY A 430 9.28 -4.87 30.24
C GLY A 430 7.79 -5.21 30.26
N LYS A 431 7.12 -5.20 29.11
CA LYS A 431 5.74 -5.69 29.00
C LYS A 431 5.73 -7.22 29.09
N SER A 432 4.67 -7.78 29.64
CA SER A 432 4.49 -9.23 29.68
C SER A 432 4.31 -9.81 28.28
N LEU A 433 4.53 -11.12 28.12
CA LEU A 433 4.28 -11.82 26.85
C LEU A 433 2.82 -11.73 26.42
N VAL A 434 1.89 -11.76 27.38
CA VAL A 434 0.45 -11.61 27.10
C VAL A 434 0.15 -10.22 26.53
N GLU A 435 0.73 -9.16 27.11
CA GLU A 435 0.55 -7.79 26.64
C GLU A 435 1.25 -7.53 25.29
N SER A 436 2.45 -8.07 25.12
CA SER A 436 3.28 -7.88 23.93
C SER A 436 2.80 -8.68 22.72
N CYS A 437 2.28 -9.90 22.96
CA CYS A 437 1.58 -10.73 21.98
C CYS A 437 0.37 -10.00 21.41
N GLY A 438 -0.40 -9.36 22.30
CA GLY A 438 -1.58 -8.58 21.94
C GLY A 438 -2.51 -9.34 20.98
N SER A 439 -2.96 -8.67 19.93
CA SER A 439 -3.83 -9.24 18.88
C SER A 439 -3.09 -9.80 17.66
N SER A 440 -1.77 -9.65 17.62
CA SER A 440 -0.96 -9.83 16.41
C SER A 440 -0.37 -11.23 16.27
N PHE A 441 -0.42 -12.02 17.34
CA PHE A 441 0.17 -13.35 17.43
C PHE A 441 -0.79 -14.37 18.02
N ASP A 442 -0.66 -15.63 17.58
CA ASP A 442 -1.12 -16.76 18.35
C ASP A 442 -0.21 -16.92 19.57
N TYR A 443 -0.77 -17.21 20.74
CA TYR A 443 0.00 -17.22 21.98
C TYR A 443 1.10 -18.29 21.99
N ASP A 444 0.85 -19.46 21.39
CA ASP A 444 1.83 -20.54 21.33
C ASP A 444 2.98 -20.19 20.37
N ASP A 445 2.67 -19.47 19.30
CA ASP A 445 3.68 -18.93 18.38
C ASP A 445 4.46 -17.79 19.00
N ALA A 446 3.82 -16.88 19.71
CA ALA A 446 4.50 -15.83 20.48
C ALA A 446 5.43 -16.44 21.52
N CYS A 447 5.00 -17.49 22.23
CA CYS A 447 5.83 -18.26 23.13
C CYS A 447 7.03 -18.90 22.41
N ALA A 448 6.82 -19.48 21.23
CA ALA A 448 7.89 -20.10 20.45
C ALA A 448 8.93 -19.07 19.97
N ILE A 449 8.46 -17.93 19.45
CA ILE A 449 9.31 -16.81 19.02
C ILE A 449 10.09 -16.25 20.21
N TYR A 450 9.40 -15.98 21.31
CA TYR A 450 10.01 -15.47 22.54
C TYR A 450 11.07 -16.43 23.08
N THR A 451 10.75 -17.72 23.19
CA THR A 451 11.68 -18.75 23.68
C THR A 451 12.91 -18.83 22.78
N SER A 452 12.73 -18.79 21.47
CA SER A 452 13.84 -18.81 20.50
C SER A 452 14.72 -17.57 20.61
N ALA A 453 14.11 -16.39 20.72
CA ALA A 453 14.86 -15.14 20.89
C ALA A 453 15.61 -15.10 22.23
N LEU A 454 15.00 -15.63 23.30
CA LEU A 454 15.58 -15.67 24.64
C LEU A 454 16.78 -16.63 24.71
N THR A 455 16.71 -17.82 24.09
CA THR A 455 17.84 -18.78 24.06
C THR A 455 19.03 -18.27 23.25
N LEU A 456 18.82 -17.36 22.30
CA LEU A 456 19.89 -16.70 21.57
C LEU A 456 20.55 -15.56 22.37
N ALA A 457 19.82 -15.00 23.34
CA ALA A 457 20.22 -13.83 24.12
C ALA A 457 20.72 -14.17 25.52
N ILE A 458 20.44 -15.36 26.06
CA ILE A 458 20.88 -15.81 27.37
C ILE A 458 21.65 -17.13 27.23
N ASP A 459 22.82 -17.19 27.84
CA ASP A 459 23.62 -18.41 27.97
C ASP A 459 23.93 -18.66 29.45
N GLU A 460 23.57 -19.83 29.98
CA GLU A 460 23.72 -20.20 31.40
C GLU A 460 23.23 -19.14 32.42
N GLY A 461 22.15 -18.44 32.08
CA GLY A 461 21.56 -17.40 32.93
C GLY A 461 22.26 -16.04 32.88
N LYS A 462 23.24 -15.84 31.99
CA LYS A 462 23.91 -14.56 31.74
C LYS A 462 23.55 -13.99 30.37
N PRO A 463 23.37 -12.67 30.22
CA PRO A 463 23.17 -12.03 28.92
C PRO A 463 24.34 -12.30 27.97
N HIS A 464 24.02 -12.80 26.79
CA HIS A 464 24.96 -13.16 25.74
C HIS A 464 24.67 -12.35 24.46
N HIS A 465 25.41 -11.25 24.29
CA HIS A 465 25.16 -10.26 23.22
C HIS A 465 25.83 -10.62 21.87
N LYS A 466 25.81 -11.89 21.46
CA LYS A 466 26.49 -12.34 20.24
C LYS A 466 25.91 -11.71 18.97
N LEU A 467 24.58 -11.64 18.91
CA LEU A 467 23.78 -11.13 17.78
C LEU A 467 23.24 -9.72 17.99
N ILE A 468 23.44 -9.15 19.18
CA ILE A 468 22.89 -7.86 19.60
C ILE A 468 23.98 -6.80 19.49
N GLY A 469 23.64 -5.64 18.93
CA GLY A 469 24.54 -4.50 18.81
C GLY A 469 24.96 -3.98 20.19
N LYS A 470 26.25 -3.67 20.35
CA LYS A 470 26.83 -3.15 21.60
C LYS A 470 26.21 -1.83 22.06
N ASP A 471 25.70 -1.05 21.11
CA ASP A 471 25.12 0.27 21.36
C ASP A 471 23.64 0.19 21.81
N ARG A 472 23.05 -1.01 21.84
CA ARG A 472 21.69 -1.19 22.36
C ARG A 472 21.72 -1.17 23.88
N ILE A 473 20.92 -0.27 24.44
CA ILE A 473 20.76 -0.09 25.89
C ILE A 473 19.42 -0.70 26.28
N SER A 474 19.40 -1.50 27.35
CA SER A 474 18.14 -2.03 27.88
C SER A 474 17.32 -0.92 28.51
N LYS A 475 16.02 -0.90 28.22
CA LYS A 475 15.06 0.06 28.81
C LYS A 475 14.37 -0.51 30.06
N SER A 476 14.56 -1.80 30.33
CA SER A 476 13.98 -2.52 31.48
C SER A 476 14.97 -3.58 31.99
N ASP A 477 14.58 -4.32 33.03
CA ASP A 477 15.35 -5.47 33.52
C ASP A 477 15.25 -6.70 32.58
N HIS A 478 14.41 -6.63 31.54
CA HIS A 478 14.29 -7.68 30.54
C HIS A 478 15.54 -7.72 29.63
N PRO A 479 16.07 -8.90 29.28
CA PRO A 479 17.18 -9.03 28.34
C PRO A 479 16.82 -8.49 26.96
N LEU A 480 17.80 -7.93 26.25
CA LEU A 480 17.66 -7.62 24.84
C LEU A 480 17.55 -8.91 24.04
N ILE A 481 16.52 -9.05 23.21
CA ILE A 481 16.20 -10.25 22.41
C ILE A 481 15.86 -9.92 20.94
N ALA A 482 15.52 -8.66 20.62
CA ALA A 482 15.15 -8.25 19.27
C ALA A 482 16.37 -8.11 18.34
N PRO A 483 16.25 -8.47 17.04
CA PRO A 483 17.26 -8.17 16.03
C PRO A 483 17.62 -6.69 16.01
N THR A 484 18.92 -6.36 16.05
CA THR A 484 19.35 -4.95 16.04
C THR A 484 18.98 -4.28 14.72
N PRO A 485 18.18 -3.19 14.71
CA PRO A 485 17.74 -2.55 13.48
C PRO A 485 18.89 -2.11 12.56
N LEU A 486 18.64 -2.18 11.25
CA LEU A 486 19.57 -1.65 10.26
C LEU A 486 19.35 -0.14 10.11
N HIS A 487 20.44 0.62 10.10
CA HIS A 487 20.39 2.09 9.99
C HIS A 487 20.56 2.61 8.56
N PHE A 488 21.09 1.79 7.64
CA PHE A 488 21.40 2.22 6.28
C PHE A 488 20.36 1.68 5.30
N GLN A 489 19.75 2.56 4.50
CA GLN A 489 18.73 2.21 3.52
C GLN A 489 19.18 1.12 2.52
N SER A 490 20.47 1.12 2.16
CA SER A 490 21.06 0.10 1.30
C SER A 490 21.08 -1.30 1.94
N ASP A 491 21.33 -1.37 3.26
CA ASP A 491 21.31 -2.62 4.00
C ASP A 491 19.86 -3.10 4.17
N ILE A 492 18.91 -2.18 4.42
CA ILE A 492 17.47 -2.49 4.50
C ILE A 492 16.97 -3.05 3.16
N ALA A 493 17.24 -2.36 2.05
CA ALA A 493 16.83 -2.81 0.72
C ALA A 493 17.42 -4.20 0.37
N LEU A 494 18.69 -4.44 0.67
CA LEU A 494 19.32 -5.75 0.47
C LEU A 494 18.71 -6.82 1.37
N SER A 495 18.34 -6.48 2.61
CA SER A 495 17.72 -7.45 3.53
C SER A 495 16.40 -8.00 3.01
N HIS A 496 15.56 -7.18 2.35
CA HIS A 496 14.30 -7.63 1.75
C HIS A 496 14.54 -8.72 0.69
N LEU A 497 15.51 -8.52 -0.20
CA LEU A 497 15.91 -9.52 -1.18
C LEU A 497 16.43 -10.80 -0.51
N CYS A 498 17.24 -10.66 0.54
CA CYS A 498 17.76 -11.82 1.28
C CYS A 498 16.65 -12.62 1.96
N PHE A 499 15.63 -11.97 2.52
CA PHE A 499 14.49 -12.66 3.10
C PHE A 499 13.67 -13.41 2.04
N GLU A 500 13.40 -12.80 0.89
CA GLU A 500 12.74 -13.50 -0.23
C GLU A 500 13.53 -14.74 -0.68
N ASN A 501 14.86 -14.64 -0.70
CA ASN A 501 15.73 -15.76 -1.05
C ASN A 501 15.73 -16.87 0.01
N MET A 502 15.72 -16.51 1.29
CA MET A 502 15.58 -17.48 2.39
C MET A 502 14.20 -18.17 2.33
N ASP A 503 13.13 -17.44 2.04
CA ASP A 503 11.79 -18.01 1.82
C ASP A 503 11.78 -19.02 0.67
N LYS A 504 12.43 -18.70 -0.46
CA LYS A 504 12.57 -19.62 -1.59
C LYS A 504 13.32 -20.89 -1.22
N LEU A 505 14.43 -20.77 -0.47
CA LEU A 505 15.19 -21.93 0.01
C LEU A 505 14.37 -22.81 0.96
N TRP A 506 13.49 -22.20 1.76
CA TRP A 506 12.67 -22.92 2.72
C TRP A 506 11.57 -23.79 2.08
N GLN A 507 11.14 -23.48 0.85
CA GLN A 507 10.08 -24.22 0.15
C GLN A 507 10.48 -25.68 -0.17
N ASP A 508 11.77 -25.94 -0.40
CA ASP A 508 12.28 -27.27 -0.73
C ASP A 508 12.94 -27.94 0.49
N LYS A 509 12.79 -29.27 0.61
CA LYS A 509 13.35 -30.05 1.73
C LYS A 509 14.88 -30.02 1.75
N GLY A 510 15.53 -29.98 0.58
CA GLY A 510 16.97 -29.82 0.45
C GLY A 510 17.41 -28.42 0.84
N GLY A 511 16.75 -27.39 0.29
CA GLY A 511 17.01 -25.98 0.62
C GLY A 511 16.84 -25.66 2.12
N ARG A 512 15.84 -26.25 2.79
CA ARG A 512 15.64 -26.13 4.24
C ARG A 512 16.84 -26.65 5.04
N LYS A 513 17.37 -27.83 4.69
CA LYS A 513 18.56 -28.41 5.34
C LYS A 513 19.80 -27.54 5.12
N GLU A 514 19.95 -26.97 3.93
CA GLU A 514 21.04 -26.05 3.62
C GLU A 514 20.94 -24.77 4.47
N LEU A 515 19.75 -24.17 4.57
CA LEU A 515 19.54 -22.95 5.35
C LEU A 515 19.80 -23.16 6.84
N LEU A 516 19.29 -24.25 7.42
CA LEU A 516 19.54 -24.61 8.82
C LEU A 516 21.05 -24.76 9.10
N TRP A 517 21.75 -25.52 8.25
CA TRP A 517 23.20 -25.71 8.39
C TRP A 517 23.97 -24.39 8.24
N PHE A 518 23.55 -23.51 7.33
CA PHE A 518 24.14 -22.18 7.15
C PHE A 518 23.96 -21.30 8.40
N LEU A 519 22.75 -21.26 8.97
CA LEU A 519 22.44 -20.47 10.16
C LEU A 519 23.16 -21.00 11.40
N GLU A 520 23.24 -22.32 11.56
CA GLU A 520 23.99 -22.98 12.64
C GLU A 520 25.50 -22.67 12.54
N THR A 521 26.07 -22.82 11.33
CA THR A 521 27.48 -22.50 11.08
C THR A 521 27.78 -21.03 11.34
N PHE A 522 26.86 -20.14 10.94
CA PHE A 522 26.93 -18.71 11.24
C PHE A 522 26.92 -18.46 12.75
N TYR A 523 25.92 -19.01 13.46
CA TYR A 523 25.75 -18.80 14.89
C TYR A 523 26.95 -19.28 15.68
N ASN A 524 27.53 -20.43 15.34
CA ASN A 524 28.70 -20.98 16.05
C ASN A 524 29.97 -20.12 15.89
N LYS A 525 30.09 -19.38 14.79
CA LYS A 525 31.33 -18.64 14.45
C LYS A 525 31.26 -17.11 14.62
N VAL A 526 30.07 -16.53 14.71
CA VAL A 526 29.89 -15.07 14.89
C VAL A 526 30.34 -14.64 16.29
N SER A 527 30.73 -13.37 16.48
CA SER A 527 31.12 -12.82 17.79
C SER A 527 30.38 -11.52 18.08
N GLY A 528 30.26 -11.13 19.35
CA GLY A 528 29.62 -9.85 19.73
C GLY A 528 30.29 -8.62 19.11
N SER A 529 31.62 -8.64 18.93
CA SER A 529 32.42 -7.50 18.45
C SER A 529 32.61 -7.44 16.94
N LYS A 530 32.52 -8.57 16.22
CA LYS A 530 32.75 -8.65 14.78
C LYS A 530 31.75 -9.60 14.14
N SER A 531 31.13 -9.17 13.04
CA SER A 531 30.25 -10.02 12.21
C SER A 531 30.98 -10.81 11.14
N ALA A 532 32.29 -10.59 11.00
CA ALA A 532 33.10 -11.35 10.07
C ALA A 532 33.31 -12.77 10.59
N ILE A 533 33.17 -13.76 9.72
CA ILE A 533 33.20 -15.19 10.06
C ILE A 533 34.55 -15.75 9.67
N ARG A 534 35.21 -16.46 10.59
CA ARG A 534 36.57 -17.00 10.41
C ARG A 534 36.59 -18.51 10.22
N PHE A 535 37.38 -18.97 9.26
CA PHE A 535 37.60 -20.38 8.95
C PHE A 535 39.10 -20.68 8.78
N PRO A 536 39.68 -21.59 9.58
CA PRO A 536 41.06 -22.03 9.39
C PRO A 536 41.26 -22.65 8.00
N PHE A 537 42.48 -22.63 7.47
CA PHE A 537 42.79 -23.21 6.15
C PHE A 537 42.41 -24.69 6.02
N LYS A 538 42.50 -25.46 7.11
CA LYS A 538 42.05 -26.86 7.16
C LYS A 538 40.56 -27.05 6.83
N ASP A 539 39.73 -26.03 7.05
CA ASP A 539 38.28 -26.08 6.85
C ASP A 539 37.85 -25.60 5.45
N ARG A 540 38.74 -25.64 4.45
CA ARG A 540 38.47 -25.14 3.08
C ARG A 540 37.17 -25.67 2.48
N LYS A 541 36.89 -26.97 2.64
CA LYS A 541 35.64 -27.58 2.14
C LYS A 541 34.41 -26.95 2.78
N THR A 542 34.47 -26.64 4.07
CA THR A 542 33.39 -26.00 4.82
C THR A 542 33.17 -24.56 4.35
N VAL A 543 34.22 -23.81 4.03
CA VAL A 543 34.10 -22.45 3.50
C VAL A 543 33.40 -22.43 2.15
N TYR A 544 33.79 -23.33 1.25
CA TYR A 544 33.14 -23.44 -0.06
C TYR A 544 31.66 -23.80 0.07
N ARG A 545 31.34 -24.81 0.90
CA ARG A 545 29.93 -25.16 1.16
C ARG A 545 29.15 -23.99 1.77
N TYR A 546 29.76 -23.26 2.70
CA TYR A 546 29.16 -22.08 3.30
C TYR A 546 28.83 -21.03 2.24
N LEU A 547 29.77 -20.68 1.37
CA LEU A 547 29.55 -19.71 0.31
C LEU A 547 28.57 -20.19 -0.76
N ASP A 548 28.58 -21.48 -1.11
CA ASP A 548 27.63 -22.05 -2.09
C ASP A 548 26.18 -21.85 -1.64
N ILE A 549 25.91 -21.96 -0.34
CA ILE A 549 24.60 -21.72 0.25
C ILE A 549 24.39 -20.21 0.43
N ALA A 550 25.39 -19.51 0.95
CA ALA A 550 25.28 -18.10 1.29
C ALA A 550 25.02 -17.20 0.06
N GLN A 551 25.56 -17.56 -1.11
CA GLN A 551 25.29 -16.84 -2.36
C GLN A 551 23.85 -17.00 -2.87
N LYS A 552 23.15 -18.06 -2.44
CA LYS A 552 21.71 -18.23 -2.71
C LYS A 552 20.88 -17.23 -1.90
N ILE A 553 21.42 -16.71 -0.79
CA ILE A 553 20.75 -15.75 0.12
C ILE A 553 21.18 -14.32 -0.20
N ILE A 554 22.49 -14.06 -0.17
CA ILE A 554 23.12 -12.75 -0.41
C ILE A 554 23.87 -12.82 -1.74
N PRO A 555 23.57 -11.95 -2.72
CA PRO A 555 24.25 -11.95 -4.02
C PRO A 555 25.77 -11.94 -3.90
N GLU A 556 26.42 -12.73 -4.76
CA GLU A 556 27.87 -12.98 -4.76
C GLU A 556 28.71 -11.69 -4.70
N LYS A 557 28.31 -10.66 -5.46
CA LYS A 557 28.98 -9.33 -5.52
C LYS A 557 29.13 -8.61 -4.18
N TYR A 558 28.34 -8.98 -3.17
CA TYR A 558 28.41 -8.37 -1.84
C TYR A 558 29.30 -9.14 -0.87
N TRP A 559 29.86 -10.27 -1.28
CA TRP A 559 30.79 -11.02 -0.46
C TRP A 559 32.20 -10.46 -0.55
N ARG A 560 32.84 -10.39 0.61
CA ARG A 560 34.26 -10.08 0.77
C ARG A 560 34.94 -11.20 1.53
N ILE A 561 35.93 -11.80 0.88
CA ILE A 561 36.77 -12.86 1.42
C ILE A 561 38.16 -12.30 1.62
N ASN A 562 38.64 -12.27 2.86
CA ASN A 562 40.05 -11.98 3.13
C ASN A 562 40.76 -13.31 3.41
N ILE A 563 41.75 -13.66 2.59
CA ILE A 563 42.69 -14.74 2.86
C ILE A 563 43.78 -14.15 3.74
N ASN A 564 43.83 -14.59 5.00
CA ASN A 564 44.72 -14.02 6.01
C ASN A 564 45.80 -15.02 6.38
N LEU A 565 47.00 -14.53 6.60
CA LEU A 565 48.10 -15.30 7.16
C LEU A 565 48.71 -14.53 8.33
N ASN A 566 48.95 -15.24 9.43
CA ASN A 566 49.64 -14.71 10.57
C ASN A 566 51.12 -14.47 10.26
N SER A 567 51.55 -13.21 10.35
CA SER A 567 52.94 -12.80 10.16
C SER A 567 53.88 -13.27 11.27
N VAL A 568 53.35 -13.85 12.35
CA VAL A 568 54.11 -14.31 13.53
C VAL A 568 54.24 -15.85 13.57
N ALA A 569 53.49 -16.59 12.74
CA ALA A 569 53.51 -18.04 12.75
C ALA A 569 54.68 -18.59 11.89
N GLU A 570 55.79 -18.84 12.57
CA GLU A 570 56.71 -19.98 12.42
C GLU A 570 57.30 -20.28 11.03
N GLY A 571 58.59 -19.96 10.83
CA GLY A 571 59.56 -20.80 10.09
C GLY A 571 59.38 -21.07 8.59
N VAL A 572 58.32 -20.58 7.93
CA VAL A 572 58.05 -20.85 6.50
C VAL A 572 58.61 -19.75 5.59
N ASN A 573 59.19 -20.14 4.45
CA ASN A 573 59.75 -19.22 3.46
C ASN A 573 58.67 -18.29 2.87
N ALA A 574 58.94 -16.97 2.82
CA ALA A 574 58.02 -15.96 2.28
C ALA A 574 57.50 -16.31 0.86
N LYS A 575 58.33 -16.96 0.04
CA LYS A 575 57.97 -17.38 -1.31
C LYS A 575 56.93 -18.50 -1.34
N GLU A 576 56.99 -19.44 -0.41
CA GLU A 576 56.03 -20.55 -0.30
C GLU A 576 54.67 -20.05 0.20
N ILE A 577 54.70 -19.06 1.10
CA ILE A 577 53.51 -18.34 1.58
C ILE A 577 52.79 -17.61 0.45
N GLU A 578 53.52 -16.84 -0.36
CA GLU A 578 52.95 -16.11 -1.49
C GLU A 578 52.33 -17.05 -2.52
N GLN A 579 53.01 -18.17 -2.81
CA GLN A 579 52.48 -19.21 -3.69
C GLN A 579 51.21 -19.86 -3.15
N PHE A 580 51.16 -20.15 -1.84
CA PHE A 580 49.97 -20.69 -1.19
C PHE A 580 48.79 -19.71 -1.26
N ILE A 581 49.00 -18.45 -0.92
CA ILE A 581 47.95 -17.41 -0.98
C ILE A 581 47.48 -17.19 -2.42
N ALA A 582 48.38 -17.16 -3.39
CA ALA A 582 48.03 -17.03 -4.80
C ALA A 582 47.16 -18.20 -5.28
N LYS A 583 47.53 -19.45 -4.92
CA LYS A 583 46.77 -20.65 -5.25
C LYS A 583 45.37 -20.64 -4.63
N GLU A 584 45.26 -20.25 -3.36
CA GLU A 584 43.96 -20.13 -2.70
C GLU A 584 43.11 -19.00 -3.31
N THR A 585 43.72 -17.86 -3.62
CA THR A 585 43.05 -16.74 -4.31
C THR A 585 42.46 -17.17 -5.64
N GLU A 586 43.24 -17.90 -6.44
CA GLU A 586 42.81 -18.40 -7.75
C GLU A 586 41.66 -19.41 -7.64
N GLY A 587 41.72 -20.31 -6.65
CA GLY A 587 40.64 -21.25 -6.36
C GLY A 587 39.32 -20.55 -6.03
N PHE A 588 39.35 -19.49 -5.23
CA PHE A 588 38.16 -18.69 -4.92
C PHE A 588 37.66 -17.91 -6.13
N ARG A 589 38.54 -17.27 -6.91
CA ARG A 589 38.16 -16.51 -8.11
C ARG A 589 37.55 -17.40 -9.20
N THR A 590 38.04 -18.62 -9.34
CA THR A 590 37.51 -19.59 -10.31
C THR A 590 36.09 -20.02 -9.96
N ARG A 591 35.82 -20.26 -8.67
CA ARG A 591 34.51 -20.75 -8.21
C ARG A 591 33.50 -19.63 -7.93
N PHE A 592 34.00 -18.48 -7.48
CA PHE A 592 33.22 -17.31 -7.09
C PHE A 592 33.81 -16.04 -7.75
N PRO A 593 33.60 -15.87 -9.07
CA PRO A 593 34.23 -14.81 -9.86
C PRO A 593 33.79 -13.39 -9.51
N ASN A 594 32.58 -13.21 -8.95
CA ASN A 594 32.04 -11.90 -8.61
C ASN A 594 32.32 -11.50 -7.14
N THR A 595 32.92 -12.40 -6.37
CA THR A 595 33.28 -12.14 -4.97
C THR A 595 34.56 -11.32 -4.85
N LEU A 596 34.59 -10.37 -3.93
CA LEU A 596 35.81 -9.62 -3.64
C LEU A 596 36.79 -10.45 -2.80
N VAL A 597 37.86 -10.95 -3.42
CA VAL A 597 38.94 -11.68 -2.74
C VAL A 597 40.14 -10.76 -2.50
N LEU A 598 40.55 -10.63 -1.23
CA LEU A 598 41.67 -9.80 -0.80
C LEU A 598 42.66 -10.61 0.05
N ASN A 599 43.93 -10.22 -0.01
CA ASN A 599 44.99 -10.80 0.82
C ASN A 599 45.34 -9.82 1.94
N LYS A 600 45.43 -10.31 3.18
CA LYS A 600 45.80 -9.46 4.33
C LYS A 600 46.74 -10.18 5.29
N HIS A 601 47.73 -9.45 5.79
CA HIS A 601 48.51 -9.87 6.95
C HIS A 601 47.74 -9.45 8.20
N THR A 602 47.35 -10.42 9.03
CA THR A 602 46.63 -10.19 10.29
C THR A 602 47.12 -11.18 11.34
N ASP A 603 46.70 -11.04 12.58
CA ASP A 603 46.91 -11.97 13.71
C ASP A 603 46.29 -13.39 13.54
N TYR A 604 45.86 -13.76 12.33
CA TYR A 604 45.02 -14.91 12.06
C TYR A 604 45.38 -15.55 10.71
N SER A 605 45.53 -16.88 10.70
CA SER A 605 45.73 -17.68 9.50
C SER A 605 44.45 -18.40 9.09
N GLY A 606 43.83 -17.97 7.99
CA GLY A 606 42.61 -18.56 7.44
C GLY A 606 41.76 -17.56 6.66
N TYR A 607 40.55 -18.00 6.30
CA TYR A 607 39.58 -17.22 5.54
C TYR A 607 38.71 -16.38 6.48
N THR A 608 38.54 -15.10 6.16
CA THR A 608 37.61 -14.20 6.85
C THR A 608 36.54 -13.71 5.88
N LEU A 609 35.30 -14.15 6.08
CA LEU A 609 34.13 -13.77 5.29
C LEU A 609 33.45 -12.54 5.90
N SER A 610 33.03 -11.60 5.06
CA SER A 610 32.29 -10.39 5.46
C SER A 610 31.42 -9.87 4.32
N ILE A 611 30.44 -9.03 4.64
CA ILE A 611 29.55 -8.42 3.63
C ILE A 611 29.99 -6.99 3.33
N ILE A 612 29.86 -6.59 2.07
CA ILE A 612 30.07 -5.24 1.57
C ILE A 612 28.71 -4.55 1.39
N ARG A 613 28.63 -3.29 1.79
CA ARG A 613 27.42 -2.47 1.66
C ARG A 613 27.18 -2.05 0.19
N PRO A 614 25.93 -2.12 -0.32
CA PRO A 614 25.58 -1.53 -1.61
C PRO A 614 25.69 0.00 -1.59
N THR A 615 26.18 0.64 -2.65
CA THR A 615 26.18 2.12 -2.78
C THR A 615 25.06 2.62 -3.71
N HIS A 616 24.76 3.93 -3.67
CA HIS A 616 23.85 4.56 -4.64
C HIS A 616 24.34 4.25 -6.07
N LYS A 617 23.55 3.52 -6.86
CA LYS A 617 23.83 2.94 -8.20
C LYS A 617 24.36 1.50 -8.24
N ASP A 618 24.13 0.68 -7.22
CA ASP A 618 24.49 -0.75 -7.23
C ASP A 618 26.00 -1.04 -7.38
N LYS A 619 26.84 0.01 -7.24
CA LYS A 619 28.29 -0.13 -7.26
C LYS A 619 28.77 -0.66 -5.91
N VAL A 620 29.74 -1.55 -5.94
CA VAL A 620 30.35 -2.14 -4.74
C VAL A 620 31.51 -1.25 -4.30
N ASN A 621 31.52 -0.79 -3.05
CA ASN A 621 32.69 -0.12 -2.45
C ASN A 621 33.40 -1.10 -1.51
N PRO A 622 34.57 -1.67 -1.90
CA PRO A 622 35.36 -2.63 -1.11
C PRO A 622 35.66 -2.22 0.35
N GLN A 623 35.65 -0.91 0.63
CA GLN A 623 35.99 -0.36 1.94
C GLN A 623 34.76 -0.27 2.88
N GLN A 624 33.54 -0.20 2.34
CA GLN A 624 32.32 -0.08 3.14
C GLN A 624 31.79 -1.46 3.52
N LYS A 625 32.21 -1.96 4.68
CA LYS A 625 31.70 -3.21 5.25
C LYS A 625 30.29 -3.02 5.80
N SER A 626 29.42 -3.99 5.58
CA SER A 626 28.12 -4.08 6.25
C SER A 626 28.21 -5.09 7.39
N SER A 627 28.67 -4.62 8.55
CA SER A 627 28.82 -5.51 9.70
C SER A 627 27.47 -5.91 10.31
N ALA A 628 26.47 -5.03 10.25
CA ALA A 628 25.16 -5.26 10.86
C ALA A 628 24.28 -6.23 10.05
N LEU A 629 24.34 -6.19 8.72
CA LEU A 629 23.43 -6.95 7.86
C LEU A 629 23.51 -8.46 8.08
N MET A 630 24.72 -9.03 8.17
CA MET A 630 24.87 -10.47 8.39
C MET A 630 24.28 -10.92 9.73
N LYS A 631 24.52 -10.13 10.80
CA LYS A 631 23.95 -10.40 12.12
C LYS A 631 22.44 -10.27 12.11
N PHE A 632 21.92 -9.24 11.44
CA PHE A 632 20.50 -9.02 11.30
C PHE A 632 19.81 -10.22 10.61
N LEU A 633 20.31 -10.64 9.45
CA LEU A 633 19.75 -11.78 8.70
C LEU A 633 19.87 -13.09 9.48
N GLY A 634 21.03 -13.34 10.10
CA GLY A 634 21.25 -14.54 10.89
C GLY A 634 20.37 -14.60 12.14
N HIS A 635 20.20 -13.48 12.84
CA HIS A 635 19.35 -13.39 14.03
C HIS A 635 17.88 -13.64 13.67
N TRP A 636 17.38 -13.00 12.61
CA TRP A 636 16.05 -13.27 12.08
C TRP A 636 15.85 -14.73 11.67
N GLY A 637 16.81 -15.30 10.93
CA GLY A 637 16.74 -16.68 10.50
C GLY A 637 16.64 -17.65 11.68
N LEU A 638 17.51 -17.50 12.69
CA LEU A 638 17.54 -18.38 13.86
C LEU A 638 16.24 -18.32 14.67
N ILE A 639 15.69 -17.11 14.90
CA ILE A 639 14.41 -16.94 15.62
C ILE A 639 13.26 -17.68 14.91
N LEU A 640 13.24 -17.67 13.57
CA LEU A 640 12.09 -18.16 12.81
C LEU A 640 12.19 -19.62 12.41
N THR A 641 13.40 -20.19 12.34
CA THR A 641 13.57 -21.61 12.07
C THR A 641 12.93 -22.50 13.14
N SER A 642 12.96 -22.08 14.40
CA SER A 642 12.31 -22.79 15.51
C SER A 642 10.78 -22.74 15.45
N LEU A 643 10.21 -21.67 14.88
CA LEU A 643 8.75 -21.54 14.67
C LEU A 643 8.29 -22.50 13.57
N ALA A 644 9.05 -22.58 12.48
CA ALA A 644 8.69 -23.38 11.32
C ALA A 644 8.82 -24.90 11.52
N ASP A 645 9.66 -25.37 12.44
CA ASP A 645 9.74 -26.80 12.82
C ASP A 645 8.48 -27.31 13.51
N LYS A 646 7.73 -26.45 14.24
CA LYS A 646 6.41 -26.80 14.81
C LYS A 646 5.28 -26.84 13.78
N ILE A 647 5.40 -26.08 12.68
CA ILE A 647 4.36 -25.97 11.64
C ILE A 647 4.43 -27.11 10.62
N THR A 648 5.52 -27.90 10.62
CA THR A 648 5.75 -29.00 9.65
C THR A 648 5.79 -30.39 10.27
N GLN A 649 5.60 -30.49 11.59
CA GLN A 649 5.14 -31.71 12.26
C GLN A 649 3.61 -31.67 12.32
#